data_AF-A0AAU8J9J2-F1
#
_entry.id   AF-A0AAU8J9J2-F1
#
_cell.length_a   1.000
_cell.length_b   1.000
_cell.length_c   1.000
_cell.angle_alpha   90.00
_cell.angle_beta   90.00
_cell.angle_gamma   90.00
#
_symmetry.space_group_name_H-M   'P 1'
#
loop_
_entity.id
_entity.type
_entity.pdbx_description
1 polymer ?
#
loop_
_entity_poly.entity_id
_entity_poly.type
_entity_poly.pdbx_seq_one_letter_code
_entity_poly.pdbx_strand_id
1 'polypeptide(L)'
;MSIDINQLFDARYYALMNPDLAAAGINTDDKLYRHFRNNGLAEGRPFSPFIDIQVYRAENPDLEKNGLYSNEQLYRHLETYGIKEGRKFSRLIDLNLYLSENPDVNQAFGGDRELAFEHLRNLGIREGRKFSQLMDLDYYLALNPDVAAAYNNDKLGAFNHWIFAGRGEGRQYFPNNLGILTGADNINPVNLVKTDVVGPSDRDDYYQFSLNDLSDISIKVAGLSQKANLTLIKDDNQNNFPDDKQQLLPIVAKDEAIEAIDLFGVSPGNYFIQVSGSEGDTNYDLNIYAETSELLRKPSGAGNSPGTALNLGLLIESQVVRDVVNPGRSQNFYQFQTNRQSDVYITLEGVNTDIRLQLVRDTNGNGLLDPDEVVETIANYKEPVDIDRNGEIDLSEFFAWLDGTNQEVPYPDAIIAQNLLPGNYFVQVGQVGEPTGYTLKIDGIPAPVPAEGATNENPVSWGNLGTLNKKAKPVVTDFVGYGNPYDFYAFFLEKSSEVSLRLQGINNKADLILIHDINEDGGFSGREIIKFPSAEDGADYTLNRLLGRGTYYVGVAKAKGETAYTLSAEVISENLPPDGAGNFIGQAADLGVVNGVQTRRDFVSAEDPDDFYRFQVNDFSQLTLFLDEQTANSQVYLIQDVNGNGLVDGDEVIVGSESQGAYREYINRTLTPGTYFIRVAHAMGPGSYYLWMENNPITPPAQTAGNSLATAKDLGVLNGWQQEAGLVTGNNEGGDRNHLYRFNLESASDVTILLDEMSANADIRLVQDRNNNGQIEPEEIIAIAAATGASPEQISQSNLAPGTYYVWVSQTQGNTAYQLNLIPNNYNRDTGHGLVDAAAAVAQAIGSESFPEVAPLGGTDWGLDAIGAPKVWQQGYTGKGVVVAVIDSGVDYTHPDIDDNLWFNESEIPGNGIDDDNNGFIDDWRGWDFLDNDNDPKDTDPVGGHGTHVAGIIAGENNSFGVTGVAPDAKIMAIRSLGIFRGEEDPITGGIRYAVDNGADVINLSLGSQGENPEISAAVRYANENGVVVVMASGNDGLSAISGGQRFSQKVYPAQLASEIGLAVGAVEKNKAIADFTNRAGSTPQNYVVAPGKEVYSSLLSDRYDFWEGTSMAAPHIAGVAALIISANPNLNLAQVENLITSTANPFGLTENGIFDPLEL
;
A
#
# COMPACT_ATOMS: atom_id res chain seq x y z
N MET A 1 31.70 -36.22 0.52
CA MET A 1 30.97 -35.70 -0.67
C MET A 1 29.73 -35.04 -0.12
N SER A 2 29.58 -33.73 -0.32
CA SER A 2 28.31 -33.05 -0.04
C SER A 2 27.26 -33.60 -1.00
N ILE A 3 26.17 -34.13 -0.46
CA ILE A 3 24.95 -34.31 -1.21
C ILE A 3 24.22 -32.98 -1.07
N ASP A 4 23.88 -32.37 -2.20
CA ASP A 4 23.09 -31.15 -2.25
C ASP A 4 21.64 -31.52 -1.91
N ILE A 5 21.20 -31.18 -0.70
CA ILE A 5 19.94 -31.67 -0.12
C ILE A 5 18.73 -30.85 -0.60
N ASN A 6 18.94 -29.62 -1.09
CA ASN A 6 17.88 -28.67 -1.42
C ASN A 6 17.68 -28.50 -2.95
N GLN A 7 17.29 -29.57 -3.64
CA GLN A 7 16.62 -29.44 -4.95
C GLN A 7 15.43 -30.38 -5.06
N LEU A 8 14.23 -29.79 -5.12
CA LEU A 8 12.97 -30.44 -5.46
C LEU A 8 12.82 -30.69 -6.98
N PHE A 9 13.71 -30.07 -7.75
CA PHE A 9 13.84 -30.09 -9.21
C PHE A 9 14.47 -31.38 -9.76
N ASP A 10 13.96 -31.91 -10.88
CA ASP A 10 14.60 -32.97 -11.66
C ASP A 10 14.87 -32.48 -13.09
N ALA A 11 16.16 -32.27 -13.40
CA ALA A 11 16.60 -31.76 -14.70
C ALA A 11 16.22 -32.65 -15.89
N ARG A 12 16.13 -33.98 -15.70
CA ARG A 12 15.78 -34.92 -16.77
C ARG A 12 14.27 -34.91 -17.02
N TYR A 13 13.48 -34.84 -15.96
CA TYR A 13 12.03 -34.66 -16.05
C TYR A 13 11.70 -33.32 -16.72
N TYR A 14 12.30 -32.23 -16.25
CA TYR A 14 12.07 -30.89 -16.79
C TYR A 14 12.44 -30.78 -18.28
N ALA A 15 13.57 -31.34 -18.70
CA ALA A 15 13.95 -31.38 -20.12
C ALA A 15 13.02 -32.23 -21.01
N LEU A 16 12.42 -33.28 -20.44
CA LEU A 16 11.51 -34.18 -21.18
C LEU A 16 10.11 -33.60 -21.32
N MET A 17 9.59 -32.94 -20.26
CA MET A 17 8.29 -32.26 -20.29
C MET A 17 8.33 -30.94 -21.07
N ASN A 18 9.52 -30.37 -21.29
CA ASN A 18 9.73 -29.09 -21.98
C ASN A 18 10.72 -29.26 -23.17
N PRO A 19 10.32 -30.01 -24.23
CA PRO A 19 11.21 -30.35 -25.35
C PRO A 19 11.62 -29.12 -26.21
N ASP A 20 10.90 -28.01 -26.08
CA ASP A 20 11.23 -26.70 -26.66
C ASP A 20 12.57 -26.15 -26.16
N LEU A 21 12.93 -26.41 -24.90
CA LEU A 21 14.19 -25.93 -24.30
C LEU A 21 15.43 -26.53 -24.98
N ALA A 22 15.33 -27.78 -25.47
CA ALA A 22 16.40 -28.41 -26.22
C ALA A 22 16.66 -27.71 -27.56
N ALA A 23 15.61 -27.21 -28.23
CA ALA A 23 15.73 -26.42 -29.46
C ALA A 23 16.33 -25.01 -29.19
N ALA A 24 16.09 -24.44 -28.01
CA ALA A 24 16.70 -23.19 -27.54
C ALA A 24 18.17 -23.35 -27.05
N GLY A 25 18.75 -24.55 -27.08
CA GLY A 25 20.12 -24.79 -26.60
C GLY A 25 20.26 -24.83 -25.07
N ILE A 26 19.15 -25.05 -24.36
CA ILE A 26 19.02 -25.20 -22.91
C ILE A 26 18.94 -26.71 -22.64
N ASN A 27 20.09 -27.39 -22.65
CA ASN A 27 20.19 -28.85 -22.72
C ASN A 27 21.22 -29.46 -21.74
N THR A 28 21.64 -28.69 -20.74
CA THR A 28 22.52 -29.12 -19.65
C THR A 28 21.89 -28.77 -18.31
N ASP A 29 22.03 -29.62 -17.31
CA ASP A 29 21.34 -29.54 -16.01
C ASP A 29 21.39 -28.13 -15.37
N ASP A 30 22.55 -27.47 -15.37
CA ASP A 30 22.73 -26.08 -14.89
C ASP A 30 21.89 -25.05 -15.68
N LYS A 31 21.80 -25.17 -17.00
CA LYS A 31 20.98 -24.27 -17.84
C LYS A 31 19.49 -24.52 -17.63
N LEU A 32 19.11 -25.79 -17.49
CA LEU A 32 17.73 -26.21 -17.22
C LEU A 32 17.27 -25.68 -15.85
N TYR A 33 18.11 -25.77 -14.83
CA TYR A 33 17.83 -25.22 -13.49
C TYR A 33 17.71 -23.68 -13.50
N ARG A 34 18.62 -22.97 -14.20
CA ARG A 34 18.50 -21.51 -14.36
C ARG A 34 17.23 -21.09 -15.10
N HIS A 35 16.86 -21.79 -16.18
CA HIS A 35 15.60 -21.52 -16.85
C HIS A 35 14.41 -21.77 -15.92
N PHE A 36 14.44 -22.87 -15.16
CA PHE A 36 13.40 -23.22 -14.21
C PHE A 36 13.19 -22.13 -13.14
N ARG A 37 14.26 -21.64 -12.52
CA ARG A 37 14.18 -20.56 -11.52
C ARG A 37 13.78 -19.21 -12.10
N ASN A 38 14.23 -18.86 -13.30
CA ASN A 38 14.01 -17.52 -13.86
C ASN A 38 12.68 -17.38 -14.62
N ASN A 39 12.15 -18.48 -15.20
CA ASN A 39 10.94 -18.43 -16.03
C ASN A 39 10.02 -19.64 -15.78
N GLY A 40 10.58 -20.84 -15.62
CA GLY A 40 9.81 -22.09 -15.60
C GLY A 40 8.80 -22.21 -14.44
N LEU A 41 9.09 -21.64 -13.27
CA LEU A 41 8.14 -21.56 -12.17
C LEU A 41 6.99 -20.59 -12.46
N ALA A 42 7.28 -19.40 -12.99
CA ALA A 42 6.26 -18.44 -13.40
C ALA A 42 5.35 -19.01 -14.51
N GLU A 43 5.94 -19.67 -15.51
CA GLU A 43 5.24 -20.40 -16.57
C GLU A 43 4.49 -21.66 -16.10
N GLY A 44 4.61 -22.05 -14.82
CA GLY A 44 3.93 -23.23 -14.26
C GLY A 44 4.43 -24.58 -14.83
N ARG A 45 5.63 -24.63 -15.42
CA ARG A 45 6.13 -25.79 -16.16
C ARG A 45 6.40 -26.98 -15.22
N PRO A 46 5.98 -28.22 -15.58
CA PRO A 46 6.25 -29.41 -14.77
C PRO A 46 7.74 -29.67 -14.58
N PHE A 47 8.21 -29.72 -13.33
CA PHE A 47 9.62 -29.73 -12.97
C PHE A 47 10.08 -30.91 -12.10
N SER A 48 9.14 -31.74 -11.64
CA SER A 48 9.40 -32.90 -10.81
C SER A 48 8.37 -34.01 -11.10
N PRO A 49 8.78 -35.29 -11.14
CA PRO A 49 7.83 -36.41 -11.22
C PRO A 49 7.08 -36.65 -9.91
N PHE A 50 7.49 -36.01 -8.81
CA PHE A 50 6.94 -36.24 -7.46
C PHE A 50 6.06 -35.10 -6.94
N ILE A 51 6.27 -33.88 -7.47
CA ILE A 51 5.69 -32.64 -6.96
C ILE A 51 4.89 -31.97 -8.06
N ASP A 52 3.67 -31.56 -7.72
CA ASP A 52 2.81 -30.75 -8.56
C ASP A 52 2.49 -29.47 -7.79
N ILE A 53 3.05 -28.34 -8.24
CA ILE A 53 2.92 -27.07 -7.53
C ILE A 53 1.49 -26.52 -7.54
N GLN A 54 0.68 -26.90 -8.54
CA GLN A 54 -0.74 -26.53 -8.60
C GLN A 54 -1.59 -27.40 -7.68
N VAL A 55 -1.19 -28.66 -7.45
CA VAL A 55 -1.76 -29.46 -6.35
C VAL A 55 -1.35 -28.91 -5.00
N TYR A 56 -0.10 -28.47 -4.83
CA TYR A 56 0.34 -27.87 -3.58
C TYR A 56 -0.44 -26.59 -3.25
N ARG A 57 -0.74 -25.74 -4.25
CA ARG A 57 -1.69 -24.63 -4.12
C ARG A 57 -3.08 -25.14 -3.70
N ALA A 58 -3.68 -26.03 -4.49
CA ALA A 58 -5.08 -26.44 -4.33
C ALA A 58 -5.38 -27.24 -3.04
N GLU A 59 -4.44 -28.06 -2.54
CA GLU A 59 -4.62 -28.84 -1.31
C GLU A 59 -4.16 -28.08 -0.05
N ASN A 60 -3.55 -26.90 -0.19
CA ASN A 60 -3.12 -26.04 0.91
C ASN A 60 -3.57 -24.58 0.66
N PRO A 61 -4.90 -24.33 0.54
CA PRO A 61 -5.43 -22.99 0.28
C PRO A 61 -5.12 -21.99 1.40
N ASP A 62 -4.70 -22.47 2.58
CA ASP A 62 -4.18 -21.63 3.66
C ASP A 62 -2.86 -20.93 3.29
N LEU A 63 -2.06 -21.47 2.36
CA LEU A 63 -0.86 -20.78 1.86
C LEU A 63 -1.20 -19.56 1.02
N GLU A 64 -2.27 -19.65 0.22
CA GLU A 64 -2.80 -18.52 -0.56
C GLU A 64 -3.38 -17.46 0.38
N LYS A 65 -4.09 -17.87 1.45
CA LYS A 65 -4.53 -16.98 2.54
C LYS A 65 -3.38 -16.33 3.31
N ASN A 66 -2.22 -16.99 3.39
CA ASN A 66 -1.01 -16.45 4.02
C ASN A 66 -0.10 -15.66 3.04
N GLY A 67 -0.61 -15.23 1.88
CA GLY A 67 0.10 -14.34 0.95
C GLY A 67 0.98 -15.01 -0.12
N LEU A 68 0.95 -16.34 -0.26
CA LEU A 68 1.82 -17.06 -1.20
C LEU A 68 1.13 -17.29 -2.56
N TYR A 69 0.95 -16.21 -3.32
CA TYR A 69 0.22 -16.25 -4.60
C TYR A 69 1.05 -16.77 -5.79
N SER A 70 2.36 -16.53 -5.81
CA SER A 70 3.22 -16.96 -6.93
C SER A 70 3.71 -18.39 -6.79
N ASN A 71 3.94 -19.07 -7.93
CA ASN A 71 4.54 -20.40 -7.94
C ASN A 71 5.96 -20.43 -7.35
N GLU A 72 6.69 -19.30 -7.37
CA GLU A 72 8.02 -19.15 -6.74
C GLU A 72 7.91 -19.07 -5.21
N GLN A 73 6.95 -18.31 -4.65
CA GLN A 73 6.66 -18.30 -3.21
C GLN A 73 6.22 -19.68 -2.72
N LEU A 74 5.29 -20.34 -3.44
CA LEU A 74 4.84 -21.69 -3.13
C LEU A 74 5.98 -22.72 -3.21
N TYR A 75 6.86 -22.62 -4.20
CA TYR A 75 8.03 -23.49 -4.32
C TYR A 75 8.97 -23.31 -3.11
N ARG A 76 9.27 -22.06 -2.72
CA ARG A 76 10.10 -21.75 -1.55
C ARG A 76 9.47 -22.24 -0.25
N HIS A 77 8.15 -22.12 -0.10
CA HIS A 77 7.44 -22.62 1.08
C HIS A 77 7.47 -24.16 1.15
N LEU A 78 7.26 -24.84 0.02
CA LEU A 78 7.40 -26.29 -0.06
C LEU A 78 8.80 -26.78 0.30
N GLU A 79 9.83 -26.09 -0.22
CA GLU A 79 11.26 -26.37 0.00
C GLU A 79 11.69 -26.10 1.45
N THR A 80 11.10 -25.10 2.12
CA THR A 80 11.52 -24.68 3.47
C THR A 80 10.70 -25.32 4.59
N TYR A 81 9.39 -25.54 4.39
CA TYR A 81 8.44 -25.91 5.44
C TYR A 81 7.49 -27.06 5.04
N GLY A 82 6.91 -27.01 3.83
CA GLY A 82 5.78 -27.86 3.46
C GLY A 82 6.03 -29.38 3.56
N ILE A 83 7.24 -29.84 3.23
CA ILE A 83 7.58 -31.26 3.38
C ILE A 83 7.70 -31.66 4.85
N LYS A 84 8.30 -30.81 5.72
CA LYS A 84 8.42 -31.05 7.17
C LYS A 84 7.06 -31.15 7.85
N GLU A 85 6.17 -30.25 7.47
CA GLU A 85 4.79 -30.16 7.95
C GLU A 85 3.93 -31.33 7.46
N GLY A 86 4.34 -32.01 6.38
CA GLY A 86 3.59 -33.12 5.78
C GLY A 86 2.38 -32.66 4.98
N ARG A 87 2.44 -31.44 4.45
CA ARG A 87 1.46 -30.87 3.53
C ARG A 87 1.36 -31.69 2.26
N LYS A 88 0.18 -31.70 1.64
CA LYS A 88 -0.04 -32.40 0.37
C LYS A 88 0.49 -31.56 -0.79
N PHE A 89 1.56 -32.00 -1.42
CA PHE A 89 2.17 -31.37 -2.61
C PHE A 89 2.00 -32.20 -3.90
N SER A 90 1.19 -33.25 -3.84
CA SER A 90 1.02 -34.22 -4.91
C SER A 90 -0.28 -35.00 -4.70
N ARG A 91 -1.03 -35.25 -5.78
CA ARG A 91 -2.19 -36.16 -5.74
C ARG A 91 -1.78 -37.62 -5.64
N LEU A 92 -0.50 -37.92 -5.88
CA LEU A 92 0.04 -39.27 -5.90
C LEU A 92 0.84 -39.60 -4.64
N ILE A 93 1.61 -38.65 -4.11
CA ILE A 93 2.49 -38.85 -2.97
C ILE A 93 1.83 -38.32 -1.70
N ASP A 94 1.61 -39.20 -0.72
CA ASP A 94 1.22 -38.82 0.64
C ASP A 94 2.28 -39.36 1.62
N LEU A 95 3.00 -38.45 2.27
CA LEU A 95 4.08 -38.80 3.20
C LEU A 95 3.56 -39.33 4.54
N ASN A 96 2.36 -38.93 4.97
CA ASN A 96 1.73 -39.46 6.17
C ASN A 96 1.29 -40.91 5.93
N LEU A 97 0.71 -41.18 4.76
CA LEU A 97 0.44 -42.55 4.30
C LEU A 97 1.75 -43.35 4.22
N TYR A 98 2.78 -42.83 3.55
CA TYR A 98 4.06 -43.52 3.36
C TYR A 98 4.71 -43.93 4.70
N LEU A 99 4.69 -43.05 5.70
CA LEU A 99 5.17 -43.37 7.05
C LEU A 99 4.25 -44.35 7.80
N SER A 100 2.94 -44.32 7.58
CA SER A 100 2.00 -45.25 8.22
C SER A 100 2.08 -46.69 7.66
N GLU A 101 2.26 -46.82 6.33
CA GLU A 101 2.26 -48.09 5.60
C GLU A 101 3.64 -48.77 5.58
N ASN A 102 4.71 -48.05 5.97
CA ASN A 102 6.08 -48.57 6.05
C ASN A 102 6.67 -48.33 7.45
N PRO A 103 6.24 -49.09 8.48
CA PRO A 103 6.59 -48.83 9.88
C PRO A 103 8.09 -48.92 10.19
N ASP A 104 8.85 -49.69 9.40
CA ASP A 104 10.32 -49.79 9.52
C ASP A 104 11.02 -48.51 9.04
N VAL A 105 10.52 -47.88 7.98
CA VAL A 105 10.98 -46.57 7.49
C VAL A 105 10.66 -45.49 8.51
N ASN A 106 9.43 -45.50 9.05
CA ASN A 106 9.00 -44.57 10.09
C ASN A 106 9.80 -44.73 11.39
N GLN A 107 10.09 -45.96 11.81
CA GLN A 107 10.97 -46.23 12.95
C GLN A 107 12.41 -45.77 12.71
N ALA A 108 12.93 -45.89 11.49
CA ALA A 108 14.29 -45.46 11.14
C ALA A 108 14.47 -43.94 11.15
N PHE A 109 13.43 -43.18 10.78
CA PHE A 109 13.47 -41.72 10.67
C PHE A 109 12.73 -40.98 11.79
N GLY A 110 12.07 -41.69 12.71
CA GLY A 110 11.35 -41.07 13.84
C GLY A 110 10.15 -40.20 13.43
N GLY A 111 9.54 -40.49 12.27
CA GLY A 111 8.48 -39.66 11.68
C GLY A 111 8.96 -38.44 10.90
N ASP A 112 10.28 -38.25 10.72
CA ASP A 112 10.83 -37.19 9.87
C ASP A 112 10.40 -37.36 8.41
N ARG A 113 9.73 -36.33 7.88
CA ARG A 113 9.10 -36.34 6.56
C ARG A 113 10.06 -35.95 5.43
N GLU A 114 11.12 -35.21 5.72
CA GLU A 114 12.16 -34.89 4.74
C GLU A 114 12.98 -36.15 4.44
N LEU A 115 13.45 -36.84 5.49
CA LEU A 115 14.12 -38.13 5.35
C LEU A 115 13.21 -39.19 4.71
N ALA A 116 11.91 -39.18 5.01
CA ALA A 116 10.94 -40.06 4.35
C ALA A 116 10.79 -39.75 2.85
N PHE A 117 10.72 -38.47 2.45
CA PHE A 117 10.64 -38.06 1.05
C PHE A 117 11.95 -38.37 0.29
N GLU A 118 13.10 -38.11 0.90
CA GLU A 118 14.40 -38.52 0.35
C GLU A 118 14.48 -40.03 0.16
N HIS A 119 14.06 -40.81 1.15
CA HIS A 119 14.03 -42.27 1.06
C HIS A 119 13.09 -42.73 -0.05
N LEU A 120 11.89 -42.17 -0.16
CA LEU A 120 10.92 -42.48 -1.21
C LEU A 120 11.52 -42.27 -2.61
N ARG A 121 12.08 -41.07 -2.84
CA ARG A 121 12.73 -40.67 -4.10
C ARG A 121 13.93 -41.55 -4.45
N ASN A 122 14.76 -41.88 -3.46
CA ASN A 122 16.05 -42.54 -3.69
C ASN A 122 15.99 -44.07 -3.65
N LEU A 123 15.08 -44.68 -2.88
CA LEU A 123 15.05 -46.13 -2.59
C LEU A 123 13.63 -46.71 -2.55
N GLY A 124 12.68 -46.03 -1.90
CA GLY A 124 11.37 -46.56 -1.55
C GLY A 124 10.57 -47.15 -2.72
N ILE A 125 10.62 -46.50 -3.88
CA ILE A 125 9.95 -47.02 -5.09
C ILE A 125 10.65 -48.28 -5.63
N ARG A 126 11.99 -48.37 -5.58
CA ARG A 126 12.73 -49.59 -5.97
C ARG A 126 12.46 -50.75 -5.00
N GLU A 127 12.31 -50.43 -3.72
CA GLU A 127 11.90 -51.40 -2.68
C GLU A 127 10.42 -51.80 -2.79
N GLY A 128 9.61 -51.05 -3.54
CA GLY A 128 8.19 -51.32 -3.71
C GLY A 128 7.34 -50.98 -2.51
N ARG A 129 7.78 -50.00 -1.71
CA ARG A 129 7.03 -49.46 -0.58
C ARG A 129 5.72 -48.81 -1.04
N LYS A 130 4.64 -48.96 -0.28
CA LYS A 130 3.35 -48.31 -0.58
C LYS A 130 3.45 -46.82 -0.24
N PHE A 131 3.27 -45.96 -1.23
CA PHE A 131 3.42 -44.49 -1.11
C PHE A 131 2.20 -43.69 -1.56
N SER A 132 1.19 -44.36 -2.10
CA SER A 132 -0.02 -43.75 -2.65
C SER A 132 -1.26 -44.57 -2.28
N GLN A 133 -2.40 -43.91 -2.12
CA GLN A 133 -3.70 -44.58 -2.14
C GLN A 133 -4.23 -44.75 -3.57
N LEU A 134 -3.70 -44.01 -4.55
CA LEU A 134 -4.21 -43.99 -5.93
C LEU A 134 -3.34 -44.77 -6.92
N MET A 135 -2.19 -45.28 -6.50
CA MET A 135 -1.23 -46.00 -7.35
C MET A 135 -0.67 -47.23 -6.62
N ASP A 136 -0.88 -48.41 -7.21
CA ASP A 136 -0.24 -49.67 -6.83
C ASP A 136 0.63 -50.16 -7.99
N LEU A 137 1.95 -50.17 -7.78
CA LEU A 137 2.92 -50.57 -8.80
C LEU A 137 2.96 -52.08 -9.07
N ASP A 138 2.60 -52.92 -8.10
CA ASP A 138 2.47 -54.37 -8.33
C ASP A 138 1.21 -54.65 -9.16
N TYR A 139 0.11 -53.94 -8.89
CA TYR A 139 -1.11 -54.00 -9.69
C TYR A 139 -0.89 -53.45 -11.10
N TYR A 140 -0.20 -52.32 -11.24
CA TYR A 140 0.15 -51.73 -12.53
C TYR A 140 1.05 -52.66 -13.38
N LEU A 141 2.06 -53.29 -12.77
CA LEU A 141 2.89 -54.30 -13.42
C LEU A 141 2.09 -55.56 -13.81
N ALA A 142 1.17 -56.01 -12.96
CA ALA A 142 0.32 -57.16 -13.24
C ALA A 142 -0.66 -56.91 -14.40
N LEU A 143 -1.16 -55.67 -14.56
CA LEU A 143 -2.03 -55.26 -15.67
C LEU A 143 -1.26 -54.94 -16.96
N ASN A 144 0.05 -54.68 -16.90
CA ASN A 144 0.87 -54.29 -18.05
C ASN A 144 2.11 -55.20 -18.20
N PRO A 145 1.93 -56.46 -18.68
CA PRO A 145 3.02 -57.45 -18.79
C PRO A 145 4.14 -57.06 -19.75
N ASP A 146 3.85 -56.16 -20.70
CA ASP A 146 4.80 -55.55 -21.62
C ASP A 146 5.78 -54.63 -20.87
N VAL A 147 5.27 -53.79 -19.97
CA VAL A 147 6.07 -52.93 -19.07
C VAL A 147 6.87 -53.80 -18.09
N ALA A 148 6.23 -54.83 -17.53
CA ALA A 148 6.88 -55.79 -16.64
C ALA A 148 8.06 -56.52 -17.30
N ALA A 149 7.93 -56.88 -18.58
CA ALA A 149 9.02 -57.47 -19.35
C ALA A 149 10.12 -56.45 -19.71
N ALA A 150 9.75 -55.24 -20.13
CA ALA A 150 10.69 -54.19 -20.56
C ALA A 150 11.60 -53.71 -19.42
N TYR A 151 11.06 -53.60 -18.20
CA TYR A 151 11.79 -53.16 -17.01
C TYR A 151 12.16 -54.32 -16.06
N ASN A 152 11.97 -55.58 -16.48
CA ASN A 152 12.29 -56.77 -15.68
C ASN A 152 11.66 -56.76 -14.27
N ASN A 153 10.39 -56.34 -14.17
CA ASN A 153 9.64 -56.07 -12.94
C ASN A 153 10.27 -55.02 -11.99
N ASP A 154 11.20 -54.18 -12.45
CA ASP A 154 11.70 -53.06 -11.66
C ASP A 154 10.59 -52.02 -11.45
N LYS A 155 10.26 -51.77 -10.18
CA LYS A 155 9.17 -50.87 -9.79
C LYS A 155 9.48 -49.40 -10.08
N LEU A 156 10.75 -49.00 -10.05
CA LEU A 156 11.14 -47.65 -10.48
C LEU A 156 11.03 -47.49 -12.00
N GLY A 157 11.45 -48.49 -12.77
CA GLY A 157 11.18 -48.58 -14.21
C GLY A 157 9.69 -48.52 -14.54
N ALA A 158 8.85 -49.23 -13.78
CA ALA A 158 7.39 -49.21 -13.94
C ALA A 158 6.77 -47.83 -13.61
N PHE A 159 7.18 -47.21 -12.51
CA PHE A 159 6.75 -45.86 -12.13
C PHE A 159 7.16 -44.81 -13.17
N ASN A 160 8.41 -44.86 -13.63
CA ASN A 160 8.90 -44.00 -14.71
C ASN A 160 8.11 -44.24 -16.01
N HIS A 161 7.87 -45.49 -16.39
CA HIS A 161 7.04 -45.80 -17.56
C HIS A 161 5.63 -45.22 -17.44
N TRP A 162 5.00 -45.35 -16.27
CA TRP A 162 3.66 -44.82 -16.04
C TRP A 162 3.62 -43.29 -16.20
N ILE A 163 4.60 -42.57 -15.62
CA ILE A 163 4.73 -41.12 -15.73
C ILE A 163 4.94 -40.68 -17.18
N PHE A 164 5.88 -41.32 -17.89
CA PHE A 164 6.34 -40.84 -19.21
C PHE A 164 5.56 -41.38 -20.40
N ALA A 165 4.76 -42.44 -20.24
CA ALA A 165 3.98 -43.05 -21.32
C ALA A 165 2.62 -43.60 -20.84
N GLY A 166 2.61 -44.39 -19.76
CA GLY A 166 1.43 -45.17 -19.35
C GLY A 166 0.16 -44.36 -19.06
N ARG A 167 0.29 -43.12 -18.55
CA ARG A 167 -0.84 -42.20 -18.33
C ARG A 167 -1.44 -41.69 -19.65
N GLY A 168 -0.60 -41.38 -20.64
CA GLY A 168 -1.04 -40.98 -22.00
C GLY A 168 -1.59 -42.15 -22.82
N GLU A 169 -1.13 -43.37 -22.54
CA GLU A 169 -1.66 -44.62 -23.12
C GLU A 169 -2.98 -45.09 -22.46
N GLY A 170 -3.48 -44.40 -21.43
CA GLY A 170 -4.72 -44.76 -20.74
C GLY A 170 -4.68 -46.09 -19.98
N ARG A 171 -3.49 -46.56 -19.57
CA ARG A 171 -3.33 -47.83 -18.84
C ARG A 171 -4.00 -47.77 -17.46
N GLN A 172 -4.75 -48.80 -17.08
CA GLN A 172 -5.45 -48.88 -15.79
C GLN A 172 -4.50 -49.02 -14.58
N TYR A 173 -4.91 -48.47 -13.43
CA TYR A 173 -4.06 -48.42 -12.22
C TYR A 173 -4.78 -48.48 -10.85
N PHE A 174 -6.12 -48.53 -10.74
CA PHE A 174 -6.84 -48.61 -9.44
C PHE A 174 -8.29 -49.21 -9.48
N PRO A 175 -8.89 -49.71 -8.36
CA PRO A 175 -10.30 -50.20 -8.26
C PRO A 175 -11.25 -49.42 -7.27
N ASN A 176 -12.58 -49.48 -7.49
CA ASN A 176 -13.61 -48.52 -6.99
C ASN A 176 -14.28 -48.73 -5.58
N ASN A 177 -15.03 -47.68 -5.16
CA ASN A 177 -16.28 -47.59 -4.35
C ASN A 177 -16.30 -47.23 -2.84
N LEU A 178 -17.04 -46.15 -2.54
CA LEU A 178 -17.83 -45.77 -1.34
C LEU A 178 -19.04 -44.93 -1.87
N GLY A 179 -20.18 -44.65 -1.20
CA GLY A 179 -20.79 -45.04 0.09
C GLY A 179 -22.17 -44.33 0.23
N ILE A 180 -23.13 -44.83 1.05
CA ILE A 180 -24.47 -44.23 1.29
C ILE A 180 -24.90 -44.46 2.76
N LEU A 181 -25.61 -43.51 3.38
CA LEU A 181 -26.33 -43.67 4.65
C LEU A 181 -27.82 -43.31 4.51
N THR A 182 -28.65 -43.81 5.42
CA THR A 182 -30.12 -43.79 5.33
C THR A 182 -30.79 -43.33 6.63
N GLY A 183 -31.61 -42.28 6.59
CA GLY A 183 -32.48 -41.91 7.71
C GLY A 183 -33.12 -40.52 7.57
N ALA A 184 -34.22 -40.40 6.83
CA ALA A 184 -35.02 -39.16 6.77
C ALA A 184 -36.38 -39.35 7.47
N ASP A 185 -36.66 -38.52 8.48
CA ASP A 185 -38.01 -38.31 9.00
C ASP A 185 -38.74 -37.26 8.13
N ASN A 186 -39.91 -37.60 7.60
CA ASN A 186 -40.73 -36.66 6.82
C ASN A 186 -41.35 -35.57 7.72
N ILE A 187 -40.91 -34.32 7.57
CA ILE A 187 -41.39 -33.17 8.35
C ILE A 187 -42.45 -32.38 7.57
N ASN A 188 -43.58 -32.09 8.23
CA ASN A 188 -44.67 -31.27 7.68
C ASN A 188 -44.60 -29.86 8.32
N PRO A 189 -44.35 -28.78 7.57
CA PRO A 189 -43.92 -27.50 8.14
C PRO A 189 -45.08 -26.65 8.69
N VAL A 190 -45.38 -26.82 9.98
CA VAL A 190 -45.98 -25.75 10.81
C VAL A 190 -45.35 -25.81 12.20
N ASN A 191 -44.31 -25.00 12.43
CA ASN A 191 -43.55 -24.89 13.68
C ASN A 191 -42.96 -26.23 14.19
N LEU A 192 -41.92 -26.74 13.50
CA LEU A 192 -41.04 -27.73 14.09
C LEU A 192 -39.87 -27.04 14.82
N VAL A 193 -39.51 -27.57 15.98
CA VAL A 193 -38.22 -27.35 16.65
C VAL A 193 -37.55 -28.71 16.80
N LYS A 194 -36.31 -28.85 16.36
CA LYS A 194 -35.56 -30.10 16.38
C LYS A 194 -34.14 -29.86 16.91
N THR A 195 -33.79 -30.55 18.00
CA THR A 195 -32.46 -30.50 18.62
C THR A 195 -31.62 -31.69 18.17
N ASP A 196 -30.38 -31.47 17.71
CA ASP A 196 -29.43 -32.55 17.36
C ASP A 196 -27.95 -32.11 17.51
N VAL A 197 -26.99 -32.98 17.14
CA VAL A 197 -25.54 -32.74 17.24
C VAL A 197 -24.79 -33.16 15.97
N VAL A 198 -24.06 -32.21 15.36
CA VAL A 198 -23.05 -32.49 14.33
C VAL A 198 -21.63 -32.39 14.91
N GLY A 199 -20.69 -33.18 14.41
CA GLY A 199 -19.30 -33.17 14.88
C GLY A 199 -18.33 -34.01 14.03
N PRO A 200 -17.08 -34.26 14.49
CA PRO A 200 -16.04 -34.84 13.66
C PRO A 200 -16.34 -36.26 13.16
N SER A 201 -17.23 -36.97 13.84
CA SER A 201 -17.72 -38.32 13.51
C SER A 201 -19.06 -38.36 12.78
N ASP A 202 -19.82 -37.26 12.78
CA ASP A 202 -21.10 -37.11 12.08
C ASP A 202 -21.24 -35.66 11.60
N ARG A 203 -20.70 -35.38 10.42
CA ARG A 203 -20.40 -33.99 10.01
C ARG A 203 -21.59 -33.22 9.50
N ASP A 204 -22.62 -33.92 9.01
CA ASP A 204 -23.68 -33.37 8.16
C ASP A 204 -25.03 -34.01 8.50
N ASP A 205 -25.89 -33.27 9.19
CA ASP A 205 -27.29 -33.66 9.42
C ASP A 205 -28.18 -33.15 8.28
N TYR A 206 -29.16 -33.97 7.84
CA TYR A 206 -30.08 -33.63 6.75
C TYR A 206 -31.55 -33.76 7.16
N TYR A 207 -32.33 -32.69 6.94
CA TYR A 207 -33.76 -32.60 7.29
C TYR A 207 -34.66 -32.42 6.07
N GLN A 208 -35.57 -33.36 5.83
CA GLN A 208 -36.50 -33.29 4.70
C GLN A 208 -37.83 -32.63 5.08
N PHE A 209 -38.30 -31.68 4.26
CA PHE A 209 -39.64 -31.08 4.38
C PHE A 209 -40.28 -30.86 3.00
N SER A 210 -41.59 -30.59 2.97
CA SER A 210 -42.34 -30.34 1.72
C SER A 210 -43.22 -29.08 1.80
N LEU A 211 -43.29 -28.34 0.69
CA LEU A 211 -44.15 -27.18 0.49
C LEU A 211 -45.29 -27.51 -0.48
N ASN A 212 -46.53 -27.16 -0.11
CA ASN A 212 -47.72 -27.45 -0.93
C ASN A 212 -48.15 -26.27 -1.82
N ASP A 213 -47.80 -25.04 -1.44
CA ASP A 213 -48.15 -23.78 -2.09
C ASP A 213 -46.90 -22.88 -2.16
N LEU A 214 -46.93 -21.84 -3.01
CA LEU A 214 -45.87 -20.83 -3.07
C LEU A 214 -45.77 -20.12 -1.71
N SER A 215 -44.63 -20.29 -1.03
CA SER A 215 -44.51 -19.98 0.40
C SER A 215 -43.34 -19.06 0.71
N ASP A 216 -43.53 -18.16 1.66
CA ASP A 216 -42.45 -17.47 2.33
C ASP A 216 -41.97 -18.40 3.48
N ILE A 217 -40.66 -18.66 3.56
CA ILE A 217 -40.05 -19.59 4.51
C ILE A 217 -39.08 -18.83 5.39
N SER A 218 -39.08 -19.12 6.69
CA SER A 218 -38.09 -18.64 7.65
C SER A 218 -37.40 -19.86 8.29
N ILE A 219 -36.11 -20.06 7.99
CA ILE A 219 -35.30 -21.18 8.50
C ILE A 219 -34.30 -20.66 9.52
N LYS A 220 -34.38 -21.13 10.77
CA LYS A 220 -33.62 -20.55 11.89
C LYS A 220 -32.93 -21.63 12.71
N VAL A 221 -31.62 -21.52 12.86
CA VAL A 221 -30.85 -22.34 13.81
C VAL A 221 -30.65 -21.54 15.10
N ALA A 222 -30.87 -22.18 16.25
CA ALA A 222 -30.65 -21.62 17.57
C ALA A 222 -29.85 -22.62 18.44
N GLY A 223 -29.53 -22.28 19.69
CA GLY A 223 -28.94 -23.23 20.64
C GLY A 223 -27.54 -23.76 20.28
N LEU A 224 -26.86 -23.14 19.30
CA LEU A 224 -25.54 -23.54 18.82
C LEU A 224 -24.50 -23.57 19.94
N SER A 225 -23.82 -24.72 20.13
CA SER A 225 -22.73 -24.82 21.10
C SER A 225 -21.34 -24.51 20.52
N GLN A 226 -21.18 -24.60 19.20
CA GLN A 226 -20.03 -24.20 18.39
C GLN A 226 -20.55 -23.80 16.98
N LYS A 227 -19.67 -23.42 16.05
CA LYS A 227 -20.09 -23.02 14.68
C LYS A 227 -20.67 -24.19 13.88
N ALA A 228 -21.67 -23.88 13.05
CA ALA A 228 -22.19 -24.78 12.02
C ALA A 228 -22.62 -23.99 10.77
N ASN A 229 -22.58 -24.63 9.61
CA ASN A 229 -23.08 -24.07 8.35
C ASN A 229 -24.49 -24.59 8.06
N LEU A 230 -25.31 -23.80 7.37
CA LEU A 230 -26.65 -24.16 6.92
C LEU A 230 -26.74 -24.11 5.39
N THR A 231 -27.37 -25.10 4.75
CA THR A 231 -27.64 -25.12 3.30
C THR A 231 -29.05 -25.63 3.02
N LEU A 232 -29.80 -24.97 2.14
CA LEU A 232 -31.08 -25.47 1.59
C LEU A 232 -30.86 -26.10 0.21
N ILE A 233 -31.41 -27.29 0.01
CA ILE A 233 -31.32 -28.11 -1.20
C ILE A 233 -32.75 -28.47 -1.63
N LYS A 234 -33.04 -28.49 -2.94
CA LYS A 234 -34.33 -28.97 -3.47
C LYS A 234 -34.19 -30.39 -4.04
N ASP A 235 -35.18 -31.25 -3.76
CA ASP A 235 -35.30 -32.62 -4.31
C ASP A 235 -36.09 -32.56 -5.62
N ASP A 236 -35.41 -32.14 -6.69
CA ASP A 236 -36.00 -31.97 -8.02
C ASP A 236 -36.13 -33.31 -8.76
N ASN A 237 -35.20 -34.24 -8.51
CA ASN A 237 -35.22 -35.57 -9.11
C ASN A 237 -36.21 -36.55 -8.41
N GLN A 238 -36.74 -36.19 -7.24
CA GLN A 238 -37.71 -36.93 -6.42
C GLN A 238 -37.22 -38.31 -5.93
N ASN A 239 -35.91 -38.50 -5.79
CA ASN A 239 -35.31 -39.73 -5.28
C ASN A 239 -35.31 -39.80 -3.73
N ASN A 240 -35.62 -38.69 -3.04
CA ASN A 240 -35.46 -38.49 -1.58
C ASN A 240 -34.01 -38.64 -1.07
N PHE A 241 -33.04 -38.13 -1.82
CA PHE A 241 -31.65 -37.95 -1.42
C PHE A 241 -31.20 -36.50 -1.64
N PRO A 242 -30.29 -35.96 -0.81
CA PRO A 242 -29.73 -34.62 -1.01
C PRO A 242 -28.55 -34.68 -2.03
N ASP A 243 -28.79 -35.20 -3.23
CA ASP A 243 -27.78 -35.34 -4.29
C ASP A 243 -27.92 -34.33 -5.45
N ASP A 244 -29.02 -33.59 -5.50
CA ASP A 244 -29.27 -32.51 -6.46
C ASP A 244 -28.48 -31.23 -6.14
N LYS A 245 -27.89 -30.60 -7.17
CA LYS A 245 -27.00 -29.44 -7.03
C LYS A 245 -27.69 -28.09 -7.29
N GLN A 246 -28.63 -27.71 -6.45
CA GLN A 246 -29.00 -26.30 -6.27
C GLN A 246 -28.72 -25.87 -4.83
N GLN A 247 -27.65 -25.11 -4.64
CA GLN A 247 -27.39 -24.40 -3.39
C GLN A 247 -28.13 -23.06 -3.40
N LEU A 248 -29.19 -22.94 -2.59
CA LEU A 248 -29.70 -21.63 -2.20
C LEU A 248 -28.94 -21.16 -0.95
N LEU A 249 -27.82 -20.46 -1.22
CA LEU A 249 -26.91 -19.76 -0.29
C LEU A 249 -26.32 -20.57 0.89
N PRO A 250 -24.98 -20.70 1.01
CA PRO A 250 -24.35 -21.14 2.26
C PRO A 250 -24.33 -20.00 3.28
N ILE A 251 -24.77 -20.27 4.52
CA ILE A 251 -24.66 -19.30 5.63
C ILE A 251 -23.77 -19.86 6.74
N VAL A 252 -22.88 -19.00 7.26
CA VAL A 252 -21.95 -19.27 8.35
C VAL A 252 -22.37 -18.45 9.57
N ALA A 253 -23.03 -19.08 10.54
CA ALA A 253 -23.51 -18.38 11.73
C ALA A 253 -22.41 -18.27 12.80
N LYS A 254 -22.20 -17.06 13.36
CA LYS A 254 -21.50 -16.88 14.63
C LYS A 254 -22.00 -15.65 15.41
N ASP A 255 -22.34 -15.87 16.67
CA ASP A 255 -22.38 -14.88 17.77
C ASP A 255 -23.26 -13.62 17.66
N GLU A 256 -24.53 -13.75 17.23
CA GLU A 256 -25.63 -13.25 18.06
C GLU A 256 -26.98 -13.96 17.76
N ALA A 257 -28.03 -13.63 18.51
CA ALA A 257 -29.23 -14.45 18.56
C ALA A 257 -30.14 -14.29 17.32
N ILE A 258 -30.51 -15.43 16.72
CA ILE A 258 -31.59 -15.55 15.71
C ILE A 258 -31.21 -14.96 14.33
N GLU A 259 -30.27 -15.60 13.63
CA GLU A 259 -30.31 -15.57 12.17
C GLU A 259 -31.43 -16.48 11.67
N ALA A 260 -32.30 -15.94 10.83
CA ALA A 260 -33.33 -16.66 10.11
C ALA A 260 -33.14 -16.42 8.60
N ILE A 261 -33.08 -17.49 7.82
CA ILE A 261 -33.13 -17.39 6.36
C ILE A 261 -34.58 -17.15 5.96
N ASP A 262 -34.91 -15.89 5.72
CA ASP A 262 -36.22 -15.49 5.20
C ASP A 262 -36.20 -15.51 3.66
N LEU A 263 -36.66 -16.62 3.07
CA LEU A 263 -36.83 -16.82 1.63
C LEU A 263 -38.27 -16.51 1.22
N PHE A 264 -38.46 -15.55 0.33
CA PHE A 264 -39.80 -15.15 -0.14
C PHE A 264 -40.18 -15.85 -1.45
N GLY A 265 -41.41 -16.34 -1.54
CA GLY A 265 -41.96 -16.93 -2.77
C GLY A 265 -41.24 -18.20 -3.26
N VAL A 266 -40.93 -19.13 -2.34
CA VAL A 266 -40.34 -20.44 -2.66
C VAL A 266 -41.39 -21.40 -3.24
N SER A 267 -41.04 -22.07 -4.33
CA SER A 267 -41.95 -22.95 -5.09
C SER A 267 -42.43 -24.18 -4.29
N PRO A 268 -43.61 -24.74 -4.61
CA PRO A 268 -44.02 -26.05 -4.07
C PRO A 268 -43.01 -27.15 -4.45
N GLY A 269 -42.70 -28.06 -3.52
CA GLY A 269 -41.70 -29.10 -3.75
C GLY A 269 -41.23 -29.79 -2.47
N ASN A 270 -40.33 -30.76 -2.64
CA ASN A 270 -39.58 -31.38 -1.56
C ASN A 270 -38.22 -30.68 -1.40
N TYR A 271 -37.77 -30.54 -0.16
CA TYR A 271 -36.54 -29.82 0.20
C TYR A 271 -35.79 -30.55 1.29
N PHE A 272 -34.46 -30.43 1.28
CA PHE A 272 -33.56 -30.85 2.35
C PHE A 272 -32.83 -29.64 2.94
N ILE A 273 -32.65 -29.63 4.25
CA ILE A 273 -31.76 -28.69 4.95
C ILE A 273 -30.56 -29.48 5.46
N GLN A 274 -29.36 -29.11 5.04
CA GLN A 274 -28.10 -29.62 5.57
C GLN A 274 -27.60 -28.69 6.69
N VAL A 275 -27.28 -29.27 7.84
CA VAL A 275 -26.54 -28.61 8.92
C VAL A 275 -25.16 -29.27 8.98
N SER A 276 -24.08 -28.50 8.82
CA SER A 276 -22.71 -29.03 8.80
C SER A 276 -21.89 -28.51 9.98
N GLY A 277 -21.32 -29.40 10.78
CA GLY A 277 -20.44 -29.04 11.90
C GLY A 277 -19.08 -28.54 11.41
N SER A 278 -18.71 -27.29 11.72
CA SER A 278 -17.42 -26.73 11.30
C SER A 278 -16.34 -26.85 12.38
N GLU A 279 -16.68 -26.84 13.66
CA GLU A 279 -15.74 -26.98 14.78
C GLU A 279 -16.31 -27.86 15.91
N GLY A 280 -15.57 -28.92 16.27
CA GLY A 280 -15.90 -29.82 17.39
C GLY A 280 -17.30 -30.46 17.33
N ASP A 281 -17.81 -30.94 18.47
CA ASP A 281 -19.21 -31.38 18.59
C ASP A 281 -20.11 -30.15 18.84
N THR A 282 -21.07 -29.92 17.95
CA THR A 282 -21.97 -28.77 17.89
C THR A 282 -23.42 -29.22 18.10
N ASN A 283 -23.97 -28.91 19.27
CA ASN A 283 -25.41 -29.01 19.53
C ASN A 283 -26.12 -27.85 18.83
N TYR A 284 -27.34 -28.04 18.33
CA TYR A 284 -28.17 -26.98 17.75
C TYR A 284 -29.67 -27.30 17.80
N ASP A 285 -30.50 -26.26 17.71
CA ASP A 285 -31.98 -26.28 17.61
C ASP A 285 -32.43 -25.71 16.25
N LEU A 286 -32.78 -26.56 15.29
CA LEU A 286 -33.34 -26.14 14.01
C LEU A 286 -34.85 -25.82 14.13
N ASN A 287 -35.24 -24.66 13.64
CA ASN A 287 -36.62 -24.17 13.56
C ASN A 287 -36.96 -23.89 12.09
N ILE A 288 -38.13 -24.35 11.64
CA ILE A 288 -38.61 -24.08 10.28
C ILE A 288 -40.04 -23.54 10.36
N TYR A 289 -40.24 -22.35 9.83
CA TYR A 289 -41.54 -21.72 9.59
C TYR A 289 -41.76 -21.58 8.09
N ALA A 290 -42.98 -21.82 7.63
CA ALA A 290 -43.39 -21.55 6.25
C ALA A 290 -44.85 -21.09 6.24
N GLU A 291 -45.15 -20.05 5.48
CA GLU A 291 -46.51 -19.57 5.25
C GLU A 291 -46.75 -19.23 3.78
N THR A 292 -48.01 -19.34 3.32
CA THR A 292 -48.36 -19.02 1.94
C THR A 292 -48.14 -17.53 1.67
N SER A 293 -47.30 -17.20 0.67
CA SER A 293 -46.77 -15.85 0.48
C SER A 293 -47.85 -14.77 0.30
N GLU A 294 -47.72 -13.65 1.01
CA GLU A 294 -48.63 -12.49 0.86
C GLU A 294 -48.55 -11.85 -0.54
N LEU A 295 -47.46 -12.08 -1.28
CA LEU A 295 -47.25 -11.60 -2.66
C LEU A 295 -48.29 -12.17 -3.65
N LEU A 296 -48.95 -13.29 -3.31
CA LEU A 296 -50.10 -13.80 -4.06
C LEU A 296 -51.35 -12.90 -3.98
N ARG A 297 -51.41 -11.93 -3.05
CA ARG A 297 -52.63 -11.14 -2.79
C ARG A 297 -52.63 -9.71 -3.33
N LYS A 298 -51.47 -9.12 -3.63
CA LYS A 298 -51.37 -7.75 -4.19
C LYS A 298 -50.14 -7.59 -5.12
N PRO A 299 -50.31 -7.71 -6.45
CA PRO A 299 -49.24 -7.41 -7.40
C PRO A 299 -48.89 -5.91 -7.44
N SER A 300 -47.65 -5.60 -7.86
CA SER A 300 -47.06 -4.24 -7.92
C SER A 300 -47.83 -3.22 -8.77
N GLY A 301 -48.70 -3.69 -9.68
CA GLY A 301 -49.36 -2.90 -10.71
C GLY A 301 -48.74 -3.01 -12.10
N ALA A 302 -47.58 -3.67 -12.26
CA ALA A 302 -47.01 -3.95 -13.58
C ALA A 302 -47.92 -4.91 -14.39
N GLY A 303 -48.20 -4.57 -15.64
CA GLY A 303 -49.04 -5.38 -16.52
C GLY A 303 -48.26 -6.42 -17.34
N ASN A 304 -49.00 -7.33 -17.95
CA ASN A 304 -48.46 -8.48 -18.69
C ASN A 304 -48.23 -8.15 -20.19
N SER A 305 -48.24 -6.87 -20.56
CA SER A 305 -47.93 -6.37 -21.90
C SER A 305 -47.32 -4.96 -21.83
N PRO A 306 -46.57 -4.50 -22.86
CA PRO A 306 -45.96 -3.16 -22.87
C PRO A 306 -46.98 -2.03 -22.66
N GLY A 307 -48.14 -2.12 -23.33
CA GLY A 307 -49.25 -1.17 -23.17
C GLY A 307 -49.93 -1.18 -21.78
N THR A 308 -49.46 -2.03 -20.86
CA THR A 308 -49.87 -2.07 -19.45
C THR A 308 -48.66 -2.06 -18.48
N ALA A 309 -47.46 -1.75 -18.97
CA ALA A 309 -46.24 -1.75 -18.18
C ALA A 309 -46.28 -0.75 -17.00
N LEU A 310 -45.58 -1.08 -15.91
CA LEU A 310 -45.36 -0.12 -14.82
C LEU A 310 -44.35 0.93 -15.29
N ASN A 311 -44.79 2.18 -15.40
CA ASN A 311 -43.94 3.29 -15.84
C ASN A 311 -43.13 3.84 -14.65
N LEU A 312 -41.82 3.68 -14.71
CA LEU A 312 -40.81 4.12 -13.74
C LEU A 312 -40.29 5.53 -14.04
N GLY A 313 -40.71 6.14 -15.15
CA GLY A 313 -40.39 7.52 -15.50
C GLY A 313 -39.05 7.69 -16.22
N LEU A 314 -38.45 8.85 -16.03
CA LEU A 314 -37.14 9.19 -16.58
C LEU A 314 -36.04 8.65 -15.65
N LEU A 315 -35.13 7.86 -16.19
CA LEU A 315 -34.05 7.24 -15.42
C LEU A 315 -32.98 8.29 -15.08
N ILE A 316 -33.16 8.95 -13.94
CA ILE A 316 -32.24 9.93 -13.35
C ILE A 316 -31.60 9.46 -12.03
N GLU A 317 -32.16 8.39 -11.45
CA GLU A 317 -31.78 7.75 -10.20
C GLU A 317 -32.19 6.27 -10.28
N SER A 318 -31.53 5.41 -9.50
CA SER A 318 -31.81 3.96 -9.42
C SER A 318 -33.28 3.66 -9.13
N GLN A 319 -33.90 2.78 -9.92
CA GLN A 319 -35.28 2.35 -9.75
C GLN A 319 -35.32 0.91 -9.20
N VAL A 320 -36.02 0.68 -8.08
CA VAL A 320 -36.12 -0.65 -7.45
C VAL A 320 -37.59 -1.07 -7.31
N VAL A 321 -37.94 -2.29 -7.75
CA VAL A 321 -39.30 -2.83 -7.73
C VAL A 321 -39.31 -4.31 -7.34
N ARG A 322 -40.18 -4.72 -6.42
CA ARG A 322 -40.39 -6.14 -6.05
C ARG A 322 -41.65 -6.70 -6.71
N ASP A 323 -41.57 -7.90 -7.29
CA ASP A 323 -42.73 -8.53 -7.94
C ASP A 323 -42.62 -10.07 -8.05
N VAL A 324 -43.60 -10.71 -8.69
CA VAL A 324 -43.71 -12.17 -8.87
C VAL A 324 -44.09 -12.54 -10.31
N VAL A 325 -43.48 -13.61 -10.84
CA VAL A 325 -43.93 -14.30 -12.06
C VAL A 325 -44.49 -15.68 -11.74
N ASN A 326 -45.63 -16.04 -12.33
CA ASN A 326 -46.31 -17.32 -12.10
C ASN A 326 -47.25 -17.68 -13.29
N PRO A 327 -47.83 -18.89 -13.37
CA PRO A 327 -48.65 -19.30 -14.52
C PRO A 327 -49.91 -18.46 -14.78
N GLY A 328 -50.40 -17.68 -13.81
CA GLY A 328 -51.47 -16.69 -14.00
C GLY A 328 -50.97 -15.32 -14.45
N ARG A 329 -49.67 -15.07 -14.34
CA ARG A 329 -48.96 -13.82 -14.65
C ARG A 329 -47.53 -14.15 -15.11
N SER A 330 -47.44 -14.80 -16.28
CA SER A 330 -46.21 -15.41 -16.78
C SER A 330 -45.16 -14.41 -17.29
N GLN A 331 -45.47 -13.11 -17.27
CA GLN A 331 -44.57 -12.03 -17.65
C GLN A 331 -45.04 -10.70 -17.06
N ASN A 332 -44.08 -9.87 -16.66
CA ASN A 332 -44.27 -8.51 -16.14
C ASN A 332 -43.47 -7.52 -17.00
N PHE A 333 -44.05 -6.35 -17.28
CA PHE A 333 -43.39 -5.28 -18.02
C PHE A 333 -43.20 -4.02 -17.19
N TYR A 334 -42.01 -3.44 -17.33
CA TYR A 334 -41.61 -2.16 -16.74
C TYR A 334 -41.18 -1.23 -17.86
N GLN A 335 -41.51 0.06 -17.77
CA GLN A 335 -41.15 1.06 -18.76
C GLN A 335 -40.29 2.15 -18.11
N PHE A 336 -39.19 2.53 -18.76
CA PHE A 336 -38.38 3.69 -18.37
C PHE A 336 -37.97 4.51 -19.60
N GLN A 337 -37.44 5.71 -19.38
CA GLN A 337 -36.98 6.62 -20.43
C GLN A 337 -35.53 7.05 -20.21
N THR A 338 -34.75 7.17 -21.28
CA THR A 338 -33.45 7.86 -21.30
C THR A 338 -33.55 9.14 -22.14
N ASN A 339 -32.99 10.26 -21.66
CA ASN A 339 -32.99 11.55 -22.37
C ASN A 339 -31.66 11.90 -23.05
N ARG A 340 -30.59 11.15 -22.74
CA ARG A 340 -29.25 11.17 -23.35
C ARG A 340 -28.80 9.73 -23.62
N GLN A 341 -27.71 9.56 -24.36
CA GLN A 341 -27.09 8.24 -24.51
C GLN A 341 -26.67 7.75 -23.12
N SER A 342 -27.03 6.52 -22.77
CA SER A 342 -26.89 5.97 -21.41
C SER A 342 -26.51 4.49 -21.46
N ASP A 343 -25.67 4.04 -20.53
CA ASP A 343 -25.52 2.62 -20.23
C ASP A 343 -26.55 2.28 -19.14
N VAL A 344 -27.24 1.15 -19.25
CA VAL A 344 -28.27 0.75 -18.28
C VAL A 344 -28.00 -0.65 -17.77
N TYR A 345 -27.88 -0.75 -16.45
CA TYR A 345 -27.67 -1.98 -15.70
C TYR A 345 -29.01 -2.38 -15.11
N ILE A 346 -29.42 -3.63 -15.32
CA ILE A 346 -30.72 -4.14 -14.89
C ILE A 346 -30.49 -5.43 -14.12
N THR A 347 -30.58 -5.40 -12.78
CA THR A 347 -30.34 -6.59 -11.96
C THR A 347 -31.62 -7.22 -11.42
N LEU A 348 -31.55 -8.53 -11.17
CA LEU A 348 -32.62 -9.33 -10.60
C LEU A 348 -32.14 -10.13 -9.38
N GLU A 349 -32.56 -9.72 -8.19
CA GLU A 349 -32.21 -10.34 -6.92
C GLU A 349 -33.34 -11.23 -6.39
N GLY A 350 -33.01 -12.24 -5.58
CA GLY A 350 -34.00 -13.11 -4.92
C GLY A 350 -34.74 -14.10 -5.84
N VAL A 351 -34.23 -14.31 -7.05
CA VAL A 351 -34.77 -15.28 -8.02
C VAL A 351 -34.36 -16.71 -7.60
N ASN A 352 -35.31 -17.66 -7.62
CA ASN A 352 -35.07 -19.04 -7.19
C ASN A 352 -35.34 -20.13 -8.25
N THR A 353 -35.52 -19.74 -9.52
CA THR A 353 -35.76 -20.65 -10.65
C THR A 353 -35.49 -19.95 -11.99
N ASP A 354 -35.52 -20.69 -13.11
CA ASP A 354 -35.29 -20.12 -14.43
C ASP A 354 -36.32 -19.03 -14.79
N ILE A 355 -35.80 -17.91 -15.27
CA ILE A 355 -36.59 -16.79 -15.78
C ILE A 355 -35.95 -16.27 -17.07
N ARG A 356 -36.70 -15.38 -17.74
CA ARG A 356 -36.22 -14.63 -18.90
C ARG A 356 -36.21 -13.15 -18.57
N LEU A 357 -35.07 -12.49 -18.78
CA LEU A 357 -34.94 -11.05 -18.70
C LEU A 357 -34.67 -10.50 -20.11
N GLN A 358 -35.48 -9.54 -20.57
CA GLN A 358 -35.28 -8.90 -21.87
C GLN A 358 -35.36 -7.38 -21.74
N LEU A 359 -34.45 -6.68 -22.42
CA LEU A 359 -34.54 -5.25 -22.65
C LEU A 359 -34.97 -5.01 -24.10
N VAL A 360 -36.02 -4.21 -24.28
CA VAL A 360 -36.61 -3.91 -25.60
C VAL A 360 -36.77 -2.41 -25.75
N ARG A 361 -36.55 -1.88 -26.96
CA ARG A 361 -36.69 -0.46 -27.27
C ARG A 361 -37.83 -0.27 -28.27
N ASP A 362 -38.88 0.43 -27.88
CA ASP A 362 -39.96 0.80 -28.81
C ASP A 362 -39.43 1.87 -29.78
N THR A 363 -38.96 1.43 -30.94
CA THR A 363 -38.31 2.28 -31.95
C THR A 363 -39.31 2.91 -32.91
N ASN A 364 -40.46 2.26 -33.11
CA ASN A 364 -41.50 2.69 -34.03
C ASN A 364 -42.65 3.48 -33.34
N GLY A 365 -42.70 3.47 -32.01
CA GLY A 365 -43.64 4.22 -31.17
C GLY A 365 -45.05 3.63 -31.10
N ASN A 366 -45.22 2.33 -31.39
CA ASN A 366 -46.54 1.70 -31.51
C ASN A 366 -47.05 1.03 -30.21
N GLY A 367 -46.20 0.86 -29.19
CA GLY A 367 -46.56 0.21 -27.92
C GLY A 367 -46.72 -1.33 -27.98
N LEU A 368 -46.19 -1.96 -29.02
CA LEU A 368 -46.04 -3.40 -29.22
C LEU A 368 -44.54 -3.72 -29.30
N LEU A 369 -44.15 -4.98 -29.13
CA LEU A 369 -42.76 -5.41 -29.30
C LEU A 369 -42.65 -6.17 -30.63
N ASP A 370 -41.93 -5.60 -31.59
CA ASP A 370 -41.53 -6.35 -32.78
C ASP A 370 -40.21 -7.12 -32.52
N PRO A 371 -39.96 -8.29 -33.14
CA PRO A 371 -38.73 -9.06 -32.90
C PRO A 371 -37.44 -8.31 -33.20
N ASP A 372 -37.51 -7.33 -34.13
CA ASP A 372 -36.40 -6.49 -34.55
C ASP A 372 -36.09 -5.33 -33.55
N GLU A 373 -36.86 -5.21 -32.46
CA GLU A 373 -36.77 -4.14 -31.46
C GLU A 373 -36.13 -4.57 -30.13
N VAL A 374 -35.79 -5.85 -30.01
CA VAL A 374 -35.05 -6.41 -28.87
C VAL A 374 -33.64 -5.79 -28.86
N VAL A 375 -33.30 -5.15 -27.74
CA VAL A 375 -31.96 -4.58 -27.51
C VAL A 375 -31.03 -5.68 -27.03
N GLU A 376 -31.48 -6.39 -25.99
CA GLU A 376 -30.72 -7.47 -25.36
C GLU A 376 -31.69 -8.48 -24.74
N THR A 377 -31.28 -9.75 -24.69
CA THR A 377 -32.09 -10.83 -24.12
C THR A 377 -31.17 -11.82 -23.45
N ILE A 378 -31.46 -12.10 -22.19
CA ILE A 378 -30.77 -13.13 -21.43
C ILE A 378 -31.81 -14.16 -20.96
N ALA A 379 -31.50 -15.42 -21.25
CA ALA A 379 -32.32 -16.57 -20.90
C ALA A 379 -31.41 -17.79 -20.70
N ASN A 380 -31.65 -18.56 -19.64
CA ASN A 380 -30.86 -19.78 -19.34
C ASN A 380 -31.06 -20.93 -20.32
N TYR A 381 -31.94 -20.80 -21.31
CA TYR A 381 -32.23 -21.88 -22.25
C TYR A 381 -31.36 -21.80 -23.50
N LYS A 382 -30.37 -22.70 -23.60
CA LYS A 382 -29.63 -22.94 -24.86
C LYS A 382 -30.56 -23.58 -25.90
N GLU A 383 -31.10 -22.76 -26.81
CA GLU A 383 -31.08 -23.03 -28.25
C GLU A 383 -31.30 -21.71 -29.02
N PRO A 384 -30.47 -21.36 -30.03
CA PRO A 384 -30.80 -20.31 -30.96
C PRO A 384 -31.83 -20.82 -31.97
N VAL A 385 -33.02 -20.20 -31.99
CA VAL A 385 -34.04 -20.51 -33.00
C VAL A 385 -33.62 -19.89 -34.34
N ASP A 386 -32.84 -20.60 -35.15
CA ASP A 386 -32.57 -20.19 -36.52
C ASP A 386 -33.75 -20.56 -37.42
N ILE A 387 -34.61 -19.58 -37.66
CA ILE A 387 -35.72 -19.69 -38.63
C ILE A 387 -35.15 -19.38 -40.02
N ASP A 388 -34.82 -20.44 -40.77
CA ASP A 388 -34.68 -20.39 -42.22
C ASP A 388 -35.88 -19.62 -42.82
N ARG A 389 -35.62 -18.79 -43.84
CA ARG A 389 -36.59 -17.82 -44.41
C ARG A 389 -37.90 -18.42 -44.97
N ASN A 390 -38.09 -19.74 -44.92
CA ASN A 390 -39.28 -20.43 -45.44
C ASN A 390 -40.09 -21.19 -44.37
N GLY A 391 -39.58 -21.39 -43.15
CA GLY A 391 -40.40 -21.79 -41.99
C GLY A 391 -40.94 -23.23 -41.94
N GLU A 392 -40.16 -24.24 -42.34
CA GLU A 392 -40.41 -25.66 -41.99
C GLU A 392 -39.23 -26.25 -41.19
N ILE A 393 -39.52 -27.23 -40.32
CA ILE A 393 -38.54 -27.83 -39.39
C ILE A 393 -37.94 -29.10 -40.00
N ASP A 394 -36.62 -29.15 -40.17
CA ASP A 394 -35.87 -30.38 -40.47
C ASP A 394 -35.30 -30.98 -39.16
N LEU A 395 -35.53 -32.27 -38.94
CA LEU A 395 -35.10 -33.01 -37.73
C LEU A 395 -33.96 -34.00 -38.01
N SER A 396 -33.27 -33.89 -39.15
CA SER A 396 -32.28 -34.89 -39.57
C SER A 396 -30.89 -34.76 -38.92
N GLU A 397 -30.53 -33.64 -38.30
CA GLU A 397 -29.25 -33.48 -37.56
C GLU A 397 -29.34 -33.86 -36.06
N PHE A 398 -30.55 -34.13 -35.54
CA PHE A 398 -30.83 -34.42 -34.11
C PHE A 398 -30.02 -35.58 -33.49
N PHE A 399 -29.39 -36.45 -34.30
CA PHE A 399 -28.60 -37.59 -33.82
C PHE A 399 -27.07 -37.40 -33.91
N ALA A 400 -26.57 -36.19 -34.22
CA ALA A 400 -25.14 -35.93 -34.40
C ALA A 400 -24.42 -35.33 -33.17
N TRP A 401 -25.14 -34.89 -32.13
CA TRP A 401 -24.60 -34.12 -30.99
C TRP A 401 -24.77 -34.85 -29.64
N LEU A 402 -24.29 -36.10 -29.53
CA LEU A 402 -24.44 -36.93 -28.32
C LEU A 402 -23.12 -37.16 -27.55
N ASP A 403 -22.25 -36.15 -27.53
CA ASP A 403 -21.02 -36.05 -26.70
C ASP A 403 -20.64 -34.55 -26.58
N GLY A 404 -20.46 -33.93 -25.41
CA GLY A 404 -20.54 -34.49 -24.06
C GLY A 404 -19.77 -33.69 -22.99
N THR A 405 -19.98 -32.37 -22.86
CA THR A 405 -19.49 -31.58 -21.69
C THR A 405 -20.44 -30.43 -21.36
N ASN A 406 -21.24 -30.58 -20.30
CA ASN A 406 -21.96 -29.47 -19.69
C ASN A 406 -21.11 -28.86 -18.56
N GLN A 407 -20.90 -27.55 -18.59
CA GLN A 407 -20.81 -26.76 -17.37
C GLN A 407 -22.13 -26.02 -17.21
N GLU A 408 -22.70 -26.11 -16.01
CA GLU A 408 -23.84 -25.31 -15.60
C GLU A 408 -23.35 -23.88 -15.31
N VAL A 409 -24.08 -22.89 -15.82
CA VAL A 409 -23.79 -21.47 -15.61
C VAL A 409 -24.76 -20.97 -14.53
N PRO A 410 -24.32 -20.19 -13.53
CA PRO A 410 -25.22 -19.60 -12.55
C PRO A 410 -26.28 -18.70 -13.21
N TYR A 411 -27.41 -18.50 -12.53
CA TYR A 411 -28.53 -17.70 -13.03
C TYR A 411 -28.08 -16.26 -13.34
N PRO A 412 -28.42 -15.70 -14.52
CA PRO A 412 -28.04 -14.35 -14.90
C PRO A 412 -28.85 -13.33 -14.10
N ASP A 413 -28.13 -12.67 -13.22
CA ASP A 413 -28.56 -11.67 -12.26
C ASP A 413 -28.49 -10.24 -12.82
N ALA A 414 -27.96 -10.02 -14.04
CA ALA A 414 -27.86 -8.71 -14.69
C ALA A 414 -28.04 -8.72 -16.24
N ILE A 415 -28.69 -7.68 -16.80
CA ILE A 415 -28.45 -7.16 -18.17
C ILE A 415 -27.54 -5.93 -18.05
N ILE A 416 -26.56 -5.79 -18.95
CA ILE A 416 -25.66 -4.63 -19.04
C ILE A 416 -25.73 -4.05 -20.46
N ALA A 417 -26.72 -3.19 -20.68
CA ALA A 417 -27.02 -2.66 -22.00
C ALA A 417 -26.32 -1.31 -22.23
N GLN A 418 -25.23 -1.34 -23.00
CA GLN A 418 -24.38 -0.18 -23.26
C GLN A 418 -24.89 0.69 -24.42
N ASN A 419 -24.53 1.98 -24.40
CA ASN A 419 -24.74 2.96 -25.47
C ASN A 419 -26.21 3.16 -25.93
N LEU A 420 -27.16 3.02 -25.00
CA LEU A 420 -28.59 3.17 -25.27
C LEU A 420 -28.92 4.61 -25.65
N LEU A 421 -29.24 4.81 -26.93
CA LEU A 421 -29.72 6.08 -27.47
C LEU A 421 -30.96 6.58 -26.71
N PRO A 422 -31.20 7.91 -26.64
CA PRO A 422 -32.42 8.46 -26.05
C PRO A 422 -33.69 7.76 -26.56
N GLY A 423 -34.61 7.39 -25.67
CA GLY A 423 -35.80 6.65 -26.05
C GLY A 423 -36.62 6.08 -24.90
N ASN A 424 -37.71 5.40 -25.26
CA ASN A 424 -38.52 4.59 -24.36
C ASN A 424 -37.97 3.15 -24.37
N TYR A 425 -37.76 2.60 -23.19
CA TYR A 425 -37.27 1.24 -23.00
C TYR A 425 -38.24 0.45 -22.13
N PHE A 426 -38.32 -0.86 -22.40
CA PHE A 426 -39.15 -1.80 -21.68
C PHE A 426 -38.29 -2.96 -21.17
N VAL A 427 -38.42 -3.25 -19.88
CA VAL A 427 -37.88 -4.47 -19.27
C VAL A 427 -39.00 -5.49 -19.18
N GLN A 428 -38.78 -6.68 -19.74
CA GLN A 428 -39.64 -7.84 -19.59
C GLN A 428 -38.98 -8.82 -18.63
N VAL A 429 -39.69 -9.17 -17.55
CA VAL A 429 -39.36 -10.33 -16.70
C VAL A 429 -40.39 -11.41 -16.97
N GLY A 430 -39.98 -12.52 -17.57
CA GLY A 430 -40.83 -13.65 -17.95
C GLY A 430 -40.53 -14.91 -17.14
N GLN A 431 -41.56 -15.68 -16.81
CA GLN A 431 -41.41 -17.01 -16.23
C GLN A 431 -40.86 -17.98 -17.28
N VAL A 432 -39.88 -18.81 -16.90
CA VAL A 432 -39.38 -19.92 -17.73
C VAL A 432 -39.52 -21.25 -16.97
N GLY A 433 -39.10 -21.29 -15.70
CA GLY A 433 -39.26 -22.40 -14.78
C GLY A 433 -40.49 -22.25 -13.88
N GLU A 434 -40.33 -22.58 -12.60
CA GLU A 434 -41.41 -22.55 -11.60
C GLU A 434 -41.84 -21.12 -11.22
N PRO A 435 -42.89 -20.92 -10.41
CA PRO A 435 -43.23 -19.58 -9.91
C PRO A 435 -42.15 -19.06 -8.95
N THR A 436 -41.70 -17.82 -9.13
CA THR A 436 -40.69 -17.15 -8.27
C THR A 436 -41.03 -15.68 -8.02
N GLY A 437 -40.68 -15.19 -6.84
CA GLY A 437 -40.51 -13.76 -6.59
C GLY A 437 -39.20 -13.22 -7.18
N TYR A 438 -39.06 -11.90 -7.24
CA TYR A 438 -37.81 -11.21 -7.58
C TYR A 438 -37.83 -9.73 -7.16
N THR A 439 -36.64 -9.15 -6.99
CA THR A 439 -36.42 -7.69 -6.91
C THR A 439 -35.71 -7.24 -8.18
N LEU A 440 -36.34 -6.36 -8.96
CA LEU A 440 -35.78 -5.71 -10.13
C LEU A 440 -35.16 -4.37 -9.75
N LYS A 441 -33.89 -4.16 -10.08
CA LYS A 441 -33.21 -2.86 -9.99
C LYS A 441 -32.81 -2.41 -11.40
N ILE A 442 -32.94 -1.12 -11.68
CA ILE A 442 -32.53 -0.48 -12.94
C ILE A 442 -31.71 0.75 -12.61
N ASP A 443 -30.44 0.74 -13.00
CA ASP A 443 -29.48 1.83 -12.81
C ASP A 443 -29.12 2.44 -14.18
N GLY A 444 -29.16 3.76 -14.29
CA GLY A 444 -28.88 4.48 -15.53
C GLY A 444 -27.63 5.35 -15.44
N ILE A 445 -26.56 4.92 -16.09
CA ILE A 445 -25.29 5.66 -16.18
C ILE A 445 -25.29 6.47 -17.48
N PRO A 446 -24.91 7.76 -17.49
CA PRO A 446 -24.71 8.51 -18.74
C PRO A 446 -23.58 7.88 -19.55
N ALA A 447 -23.83 7.48 -20.79
CA ALA A 447 -22.87 6.68 -21.56
C ALA A 447 -21.59 7.48 -21.83
N PRO A 448 -20.41 6.98 -21.42
CA PRO A 448 -19.13 7.51 -21.87
C PRO A 448 -18.94 7.29 -23.38
N VAL A 449 -18.02 8.04 -23.99
CA VAL A 449 -17.48 7.68 -25.30
C VAL A 449 -16.30 6.73 -25.05
N PRO A 450 -16.38 5.44 -25.42
CA PRO A 450 -15.29 4.51 -25.13
C PRO A 450 -14.10 4.73 -26.09
N ALA A 451 -12.90 4.69 -25.53
CA ALA A 451 -11.71 4.24 -26.25
C ALA A 451 -11.20 2.95 -25.58
N GLU A 452 -10.94 1.91 -26.38
CA GLU A 452 -10.39 0.65 -25.88
C GLU A 452 -9.02 0.90 -25.21
N GLY A 453 -8.91 0.56 -23.93
CA GLY A 453 -7.66 0.67 -23.18
C GLY A 453 -7.81 0.33 -21.70
N ALA A 454 -8.91 0.73 -21.08
CA ALA A 454 -9.17 0.65 -19.65
C ALA A 454 -10.44 -0.16 -19.35
N THR A 455 -10.47 -0.89 -18.23
CA THR A 455 -11.62 -1.68 -17.77
C THR A 455 -12.20 -1.11 -16.48
N ASN A 456 -13.50 -0.86 -16.47
CA ASN A 456 -14.25 -0.31 -15.33
C ASN A 456 -14.42 -1.28 -14.13
N GLU A 457 -13.70 -2.41 -14.11
CA GLU A 457 -13.82 -3.46 -13.09
C GLU A 457 -12.82 -3.28 -11.91
N ASN A 458 -12.01 -2.22 -11.93
CA ASN A 458 -10.98 -1.95 -10.93
C ASN A 458 -10.92 -0.42 -10.65
N PRO A 459 -10.73 0.05 -9.40
CA PRO A 459 -10.55 1.47 -9.07
C PRO A 459 -9.30 2.14 -9.70
N VAL A 460 -8.45 1.35 -10.36
CA VAL A 460 -7.36 1.82 -11.22
C VAL A 460 -7.40 1.10 -12.55
N SER A 461 -7.57 1.84 -13.65
CA SER A 461 -7.55 1.28 -14.99
C SER A 461 -6.17 1.45 -15.67
N TRP A 462 -5.80 0.52 -16.56
CA TRP A 462 -4.47 0.47 -17.18
C TRP A 462 -4.51 0.27 -18.70
N GLY A 463 -4.22 1.34 -19.45
CA GLY A 463 -4.10 1.32 -20.91
C GLY A 463 -2.66 1.54 -21.42
N ASN A 464 -2.50 1.61 -22.76
CA ASN A 464 -1.18 1.75 -23.39
C ASN A 464 -1.26 2.59 -24.69
N LEU A 465 -0.53 3.71 -24.74
CA LEU A 465 -0.42 4.61 -25.89
C LEU A 465 0.69 4.18 -26.88
N GLY A 466 1.53 3.21 -26.50
CA GLY A 466 2.60 2.65 -27.29
C GLY A 466 3.85 3.55 -27.41
N THR A 467 4.60 3.38 -28.49
CA THR A 467 5.84 4.15 -28.74
C THR A 467 5.54 5.50 -29.38
N LEU A 468 5.83 6.60 -28.67
CA LEU A 468 5.66 7.96 -29.18
C LEU A 468 6.84 8.38 -30.09
N ASN A 469 6.49 9.05 -31.19
CA ASN A 469 7.43 9.65 -32.16
C ASN A 469 6.68 10.70 -33.00
N LYS A 470 7.37 11.47 -33.85
CA LYS A 470 6.74 12.52 -34.68
C LYS A 470 5.58 12.07 -35.61
N LYS A 471 5.37 10.76 -35.81
CA LYS A 471 4.25 10.21 -36.59
C LYS A 471 3.14 9.60 -35.73
N ALA A 472 3.47 9.12 -34.53
CA ALA A 472 2.51 8.56 -33.59
C ALA A 472 1.91 9.68 -32.73
N LYS A 473 0.59 9.83 -32.81
CA LYS A 473 -0.20 10.78 -32.01
C LYS A 473 -1.41 10.05 -31.43
N PRO A 474 -1.22 9.14 -30.46
CA PRO A 474 -2.31 8.44 -29.82
C PRO A 474 -3.25 9.43 -29.14
N VAL A 475 -4.54 9.09 -29.20
CA VAL A 475 -5.65 9.80 -28.56
C VAL A 475 -6.55 8.73 -27.96
N VAL A 476 -6.80 8.83 -26.65
CA VAL A 476 -7.74 8.00 -25.90
C VAL A 476 -8.85 8.89 -25.35
N THR A 477 -9.99 8.31 -25.01
CA THR A 477 -11.14 9.01 -24.43
C THR A 477 -11.81 8.08 -23.44
N ASP A 478 -11.99 8.56 -22.22
CA ASP A 478 -12.24 7.71 -21.06
C ASP A 478 -12.92 8.51 -19.94
N PHE A 479 -13.03 7.92 -18.74
CA PHE A 479 -13.80 8.50 -17.63
C PHE A 479 -13.24 8.16 -16.24
N VAL A 480 -13.01 9.19 -15.43
CA VAL A 480 -12.75 9.05 -13.98
C VAL A 480 -13.99 9.44 -13.16
N GLY A 481 -14.33 8.64 -12.15
CA GLY A 481 -15.53 8.79 -11.32
C GLY A 481 -15.39 8.10 -9.96
N TYR A 482 -16.50 7.89 -9.24
CA TYR A 482 -16.41 7.35 -7.86
C TYR A 482 -16.02 5.86 -7.84
N GLY A 483 -16.44 5.06 -8.83
CA GLY A 483 -16.05 3.65 -8.96
C GLY A 483 -14.71 3.41 -9.67
N ASN A 484 -14.20 4.42 -10.39
CA ASN A 484 -12.89 4.39 -11.07
C ASN A 484 -12.23 5.77 -10.94
N PRO A 485 -11.62 6.10 -9.80
CA PRO A 485 -11.06 7.43 -9.59
C PRO A 485 -9.74 7.69 -10.35
N TYR A 486 -9.09 6.68 -10.95
CA TYR A 486 -7.80 6.83 -11.62
C TYR A 486 -7.64 5.95 -12.87
N ASP A 487 -7.22 6.57 -13.98
CA ASP A 487 -6.79 5.87 -15.19
C ASP A 487 -5.30 6.11 -15.44
N PHE A 488 -4.55 5.10 -15.87
CA PHE A 488 -3.15 5.25 -16.27
C PHE A 488 -2.88 4.66 -17.66
N TYR A 489 -2.09 5.36 -18.47
CA TYR A 489 -1.64 4.86 -19.77
C TYR A 489 -0.12 4.86 -19.90
N ALA A 490 0.45 3.70 -20.22
CA ALA A 490 1.88 3.57 -20.50
C ALA A 490 2.25 4.13 -21.88
N PHE A 491 3.45 4.72 -22.03
CA PHE A 491 4.05 5.05 -23.32
C PHE A 491 5.58 4.98 -23.28
N PHE A 492 6.21 4.73 -24.43
CA PHE A 492 7.66 4.62 -24.56
C PHE A 492 8.24 5.69 -25.49
N LEU A 493 9.38 6.28 -25.12
CA LEU A 493 10.16 7.19 -25.96
C LEU A 493 11.48 6.53 -26.39
N GLU A 494 11.68 6.35 -27.70
CA GLU A 494 12.92 5.79 -28.27
C GLU A 494 14.15 6.70 -28.09
N LYS A 495 13.92 8.00 -27.87
CA LYS A 495 14.95 9.04 -27.73
C LYS A 495 14.37 10.26 -27.01
N SER A 496 15.22 11.02 -26.34
CA SER A 496 14.85 12.26 -25.67
C SER A 496 14.15 13.23 -26.64
N SER A 497 12.94 13.68 -26.27
CA SER A 497 11.99 14.35 -27.15
C SER A 497 11.11 15.32 -26.37
N GLU A 498 10.72 16.42 -27.00
CA GLU A 498 9.71 17.33 -26.43
C GLU A 498 8.31 16.78 -26.77
N VAL A 499 7.55 16.44 -25.73
CA VAL A 499 6.23 15.81 -25.76
C VAL A 499 5.17 16.81 -25.30
N SER A 500 4.03 16.82 -25.97
CA SER A 500 2.80 17.50 -25.55
C SER A 500 1.79 16.43 -25.13
N LEU A 501 1.38 16.46 -23.86
CA LEU A 501 0.24 15.70 -23.33
C LEU A 501 -0.93 16.67 -23.18
N ARG A 502 -2.13 16.34 -23.68
CA ARG A 502 -3.30 17.22 -23.60
C ARG A 502 -4.50 16.47 -23.08
N LEU A 503 -5.07 16.98 -22.00
CA LEU A 503 -6.31 16.53 -21.40
C LEU A 503 -7.41 17.49 -21.84
N GLN A 504 -8.46 16.99 -22.50
CA GLN A 504 -9.49 17.81 -23.11
C GLN A 504 -10.89 17.27 -22.80
N GLY A 505 -11.92 18.12 -22.93
CA GLY A 505 -13.31 17.67 -22.81
C GLY A 505 -13.77 17.29 -21.40
N ILE A 506 -12.99 17.66 -20.37
CA ILE A 506 -13.39 17.53 -18.97
C ILE A 506 -14.54 18.50 -18.63
N ASN A 507 -15.45 18.06 -17.76
CA ASN A 507 -16.58 18.84 -17.27
C ASN A 507 -16.44 19.21 -15.78
N ASN A 508 -15.68 18.44 -15.00
CA ASN A 508 -15.28 18.75 -13.63
C ASN A 508 -13.74 18.62 -13.48
N LYS A 509 -13.18 19.15 -12.39
CA LYS A 509 -11.74 19.11 -12.07
C LYS A 509 -11.17 17.69 -12.16
N ALA A 510 -10.11 17.52 -12.96
CA ALA A 510 -9.29 16.32 -13.01
C ALA A 510 -7.82 16.70 -13.09
N ASP A 511 -6.96 15.86 -12.51
CA ASP A 511 -5.52 16.07 -12.48
C ASP A 511 -4.84 15.19 -13.53
N LEU A 512 -3.85 15.75 -14.25
CA LEU A 512 -3.02 15.00 -15.18
C LEU A 512 -1.70 14.65 -14.48
N ILE A 513 -1.39 13.38 -14.35
CA ILE A 513 -0.17 12.87 -13.70
C ILE A 513 0.80 12.42 -14.79
N LEU A 514 2.09 12.76 -14.68
CA LEU A 514 3.13 12.20 -15.54
C LEU A 514 4.20 11.53 -14.67
N ILE A 515 4.49 10.27 -14.97
CA ILE A 515 5.41 9.38 -14.24
C ILE A 515 6.46 8.86 -15.23
N HIS A 516 7.70 8.68 -14.77
CA HIS A 516 8.78 8.00 -15.50
C HIS A 516 9.17 6.75 -14.72
N ASP A 517 9.03 5.59 -15.34
CA ASP A 517 9.52 4.32 -14.84
C ASP A 517 11.07 4.36 -14.91
N ILE A 518 11.69 4.78 -13.81
CA ILE A 518 13.14 5.07 -13.75
C ILE A 518 13.93 3.80 -13.44
N ASN A 519 13.30 2.83 -12.78
CA ASN A 519 13.90 1.55 -12.39
C ASN A 519 13.65 0.40 -13.41
N GLU A 520 12.76 0.62 -14.39
CA GLU A 520 12.30 -0.37 -15.39
C GLU A 520 11.62 -1.62 -14.76
N ASP A 521 10.97 -1.48 -13.59
CA ASP A 521 10.30 -2.59 -12.89
C ASP A 521 8.84 -2.83 -13.32
N GLY A 522 8.23 -1.88 -14.03
CA GLY A 522 6.86 -1.98 -14.55
C GLY A 522 5.77 -1.59 -13.56
N GLY A 523 6.12 -1.13 -12.35
CA GLY A 523 5.26 -0.44 -11.41
C GLY A 523 5.47 1.09 -11.46
N PHE A 524 5.02 1.76 -10.40
CA PHE A 524 5.46 3.12 -10.10
C PHE A 524 5.44 3.40 -8.60
N SER A 525 6.34 4.27 -8.18
CA SER A 525 6.42 4.81 -6.82
C SER A 525 6.22 6.33 -6.82
N GLY A 526 5.92 6.92 -5.65
CA GLY A 526 5.87 8.39 -5.50
C GLY A 526 7.19 9.10 -5.84
N ARG A 527 8.31 8.38 -5.98
CA ARG A 527 9.63 8.91 -6.37
C ARG A 527 9.77 9.10 -7.90
N GLU A 528 8.86 8.54 -8.68
CA GLU A 528 8.94 8.46 -10.15
C GLU A 528 8.06 9.49 -10.86
N ILE A 529 7.33 10.31 -10.10
CA ILE A 529 6.35 11.26 -10.62
C ILE A 529 7.05 12.57 -11.02
N ILE A 530 6.93 12.93 -12.30
CA ILE A 530 7.53 14.13 -12.90
C ILE A 530 6.68 15.39 -12.63
N LYS A 531 5.35 15.30 -12.76
CA LYS A 531 4.50 16.49 -12.52
C LYS A 531 3.03 16.14 -12.23
N PHE A 532 2.43 16.97 -11.38
CA PHE A 532 1.00 16.99 -11.03
C PHE A 532 0.35 18.36 -11.34
N PRO A 533 0.06 18.69 -12.60
CA PRO A 533 -0.83 19.80 -12.90
C PRO A 533 -2.32 19.44 -12.74
N SER A 534 -3.04 20.23 -11.95
CA SER A 534 -4.51 20.22 -11.90
C SER A 534 -5.12 21.05 -13.02
N ALA A 535 -6.12 20.52 -13.73
CA ALA A 535 -6.96 21.32 -14.61
C ALA A 535 -8.11 21.97 -13.81
N GLU A 536 -8.48 23.22 -14.10
CA GLU A 536 -9.66 23.86 -13.49
C GLU A 536 -10.98 23.30 -14.08
N ASP A 537 -12.09 23.46 -13.35
CA ASP A 537 -13.43 23.00 -13.74
C ASP A 537 -13.77 23.44 -15.19
N GLY A 538 -13.88 22.47 -16.10
CA GLY A 538 -14.26 22.69 -17.51
C GLY A 538 -13.16 23.23 -18.43
N ALA A 539 -11.89 23.20 -18.03
CA ALA A 539 -10.77 23.73 -18.82
C ALA A 539 -9.88 22.63 -19.43
N ASP A 540 -9.76 22.62 -20.76
CA ASP A 540 -8.73 21.83 -21.46
C ASP A 540 -7.32 22.18 -20.93
N TYR A 541 -6.53 21.16 -20.62
CA TYR A 541 -5.17 21.29 -20.11
C TYR A 541 -4.12 20.78 -21.11
N THR A 542 -2.91 21.35 -21.11
CA THR A 542 -1.80 20.94 -21.98
C THR A 542 -0.46 21.05 -21.27
N LEU A 543 0.24 19.93 -21.20
CA LEU A 543 1.55 19.74 -20.59
C LEU A 543 2.60 19.53 -21.68
N ASN A 544 3.47 20.52 -21.90
CA ASN A 544 4.62 20.37 -22.79
C ASN A 544 5.88 20.12 -21.95
N ARG A 545 6.58 18.99 -22.16
CA ARG A 545 7.79 18.61 -21.41
C ARG A 545 8.85 18.02 -22.32
N LEU A 546 10.12 18.29 -22.04
CA LEU A 546 11.25 17.63 -22.68
C LEU A 546 11.60 16.39 -21.87
N LEU A 547 11.21 15.23 -22.38
CA LEU A 547 11.35 13.94 -21.70
C LEU A 547 12.56 13.19 -22.25
N GLY A 548 13.25 12.43 -21.40
CA GLY A 548 14.30 11.52 -21.79
C GLY A 548 13.80 10.30 -22.57
N ARG A 549 14.72 9.52 -23.15
CA ARG A 549 14.43 8.13 -23.54
C ARG A 549 14.04 7.33 -22.29
N GLY A 550 12.92 6.60 -22.33
CA GLY A 550 12.41 5.83 -21.19
C GLY A 550 10.96 5.37 -21.37
N THR A 551 10.46 4.63 -20.38
CA THR A 551 9.05 4.26 -20.22
C THR A 551 8.37 5.26 -19.28
N TYR A 552 7.16 5.69 -19.62
CA TYR A 552 6.41 6.70 -18.88
C TYR A 552 4.98 6.24 -18.70
N TYR A 553 4.34 6.67 -17.61
CA TYR A 553 2.90 6.55 -17.43
C TYR A 553 2.29 7.95 -17.40
N VAL A 554 1.16 8.13 -18.08
CA VAL A 554 0.33 9.32 -17.95
C VAL A 554 -0.98 8.93 -17.28
N GLY A 555 -1.21 9.47 -16.08
CA GLY A 555 -2.41 9.24 -15.30
C GLY A 555 -3.43 10.37 -15.46
N VAL A 556 -4.72 10.05 -15.34
CA VAL A 556 -5.80 11.00 -15.14
C VAL A 556 -6.51 10.62 -13.83
N ALA A 557 -6.72 11.60 -12.95
CA ALA A 557 -7.28 11.37 -11.62
C ALA A 557 -8.53 12.22 -11.38
N LYS A 558 -9.56 11.64 -10.74
CA LYS A 558 -10.71 12.37 -10.17
C LYS A 558 -10.19 13.37 -9.14
N ALA A 559 -10.35 14.66 -9.41
CA ALA A 559 -10.06 15.71 -8.42
C ALA A 559 -11.35 16.25 -7.77
N LYS A 560 -12.48 16.28 -8.50
CA LYS A 560 -13.77 16.70 -7.95
C LYS A 560 -14.92 16.21 -8.82
N GLY A 561 -15.81 15.37 -8.28
CA GLY A 561 -16.92 14.78 -9.04
C GLY A 561 -16.45 13.96 -10.25
N GLU A 562 -17.38 13.40 -11.02
CA GLU A 562 -17.02 12.52 -12.13
C GLU A 562 -16.80 13.29 -13.44
N THR A 563 -15.83 12.89 -14.26
CA THR A 563 -15.62 13.51 -15.58
C THR A 563 -15.12 12.53 -16.62
N ALA A 564 -15.75 12.60 -17.80
CA ALA A 564 -15.15 12.11 -19.04
C ALA A 564 -13.98 13.01 -19.45
N TYR A 565 -13.06 12.48 -20.26
CA TYR A 565 -11.97 13.24 -20.84
C TYR A 565 -11.47 12.62 -22.15
N THR A 566 -10.73 13.40 -22.93
CA THR A 566 -9.92 12.95 -24.07
C THR A 566 -8.46 13.27 -23.77
N LEU A 567 -7.61 12.25 -23.67
CA LEU A 567 -6.17 12.40 -23.49
C LEU A 567 -5.46 12.16 -24.82
N SER A 568 -4.56 13.07 -25.20
CA SER A 568 -3.71 12.91 -26.39
C SER A 568 -2.24 13.14 -26.07
N ALA A 569 -1.37 12.40 -26.75
CA ALA A 569 0.08 12.55 -26.62
C ALA A 569 0.74 12.74 -27.99
N GLU A 570 1.63 13.71 -28.14
CA GLU A 570 2.38 13.94 -29.38
C GLU A 570 3.84 14.38 -29.13
N VAL A 571 4.78 13.88 -29.93
CA VAL A 571 6.14 14.45 -29.98
C VAL A 571 6.12 15.71 -30.84
N ILE A 572 6.35 16.87 -30.23
CA ILE A 572 6.41 18.18 -30.89
C ILE A 572 7.82 18.52 -31.38
N SER A 573 8.87 18.11 -30.67
CA SER A 573 10.27 18.27 -31.11
C SER A 573 11.13 17.04 -30.78
N GLU A 574 12.17 16.83 -31.58
CA GLU A 574 13.23 15.85 -31.33
C GLU A 574 14.62 16.51 -31.42
N ASN A 575 14.64 17.85 -31.56
CA ASN A 575 15.86 18.63 -31.51
C ASN A 575 16.01 19.06 -30.05
N LEU A 576 17.01 18.53 -29.37
CA LEU A 576 17.37 18.99 -28.02
C LEU A 576 17.76 20.48 -28.05
N PRO A 577 17.66 21.18 -26.91
CA PRO A 577 18.40 22.42 -26.71
C PRO A 577 19.87 22.22 -27.07
N PRO A 578 20.56 23.21 -27.64
CA PRO A 578 22.00 23.13 -27.77
C PRO A 578 22.61 23.23 -26.37
N ASP A 579 23.40 22.21 -25.97
CA ASP A 579 24.30 22.27 -24.80
C ASP A 579 25.02 23.63 -24.81
N GLY A 580 24.73 24.42 -23.77
CA GLY A 580 25.30 25.73 -23.56
C GLY A 580 26.42 25.76 -22.51
N ALA A 581 26.68 24.66 -21.81
CA ALA A 581 27.28 24.63 -20.48
C ALA A 581 28.20 23.42 -20.27
N GLY A 582 29.35 23.37 -20.95
CA GLY A 582 30.18 22.16 -20.97
C GLY A 582 30.61 21.58 -19.61
N ASN A 583 30.87 20.27 -19.61
CA ASN A 583 31.06 19.35 -18.47
C ASN A 583 32.24 19.61 -17.51
N PHE A 584 32.92 20.75 -17.59
CA PHE A 584 34.03 21.09 -16.71
C PHE A 584 34.08 22.60 -16.45
N ILE A 585 34.60 23.02 -15.29
CA ILE A 585 34.79 24.44 -14.91
C ILE A 585 35.46 25.28 -16.01
N GLY A 586 36.45 24.72 -16.72
CA GLY A 586 37.14 25.38 -17.83
C GLY A 586 36.29 25.62 -19.09
N GLN A 587 35.12 24.98 -19.20
CA GLN A 587 34.14 25.10 -20.29
C GLN A 587 32.82 25.73 -19.83
N ALA A 588 32.72 26.14 -18.56
CA ALA A 588 31.49 26.62 -17.95
C ALA A 588 30.85 27.82 -18.68
N ALA A 589 29.52 27.81 -18.82
CA ALA A 589 28.76 28.90 -19.41
C ALA A 589 28.82 30.15 -18.51
N ASP A 590 29.27 31.27 -19.07
CA ASP A 590 29.42 32.52 -18.30
C ASP A 590 28.08 33.27 -18.15
N LEU A 591 27.59 33.36 -16.92
CA LEU A 591 26.40 34.12 -16.53
C LEU A 591 26.75 35.57 -16.15
N GLY A 592 28.03 35.90 -16.04
CA GLY A 592 28.54 37.22 -15.66
C GLY A 592 28.25 37.60 -14.21
N VAL A 593 28.13 38.91 -13.96
CA VAL A 593 27.72 39.44 -12.65
C VAL A 593 26.20 39.32 -12.49
N VAL A 594 25.76 38.63 -11.44
CA VAL A 594 24.33 38.37 -11.19
C VAL A 594 23.80 39.37 -10.15
N ASN A 595 22.78 40.14 -10.53
CA ASN A 595 22.03 41.01 -9.62
C ASN A 595 20.54 40.83 -9.91
N GLY A 596 19.78 40.34 -8.93
CA GLY A 596 18.41 39.86 -9.12
C GLY A 596 18.34 38.52 -9.84
N VAL A 597 17.23 38.28 -10.55
CA VAL A 597 16.89 37.01 -11.19
C VAL A 597 17.61 36.78 -12.53
N GLN A 598 18.12 35.57 -12.75
CA GLN A 598 18.50 35.00 -14.04
C GLN A 598 17.95 33.57 -14.19
N THR A 599 17.69 33.16 -15.43
CA THR A 599 17.24 31.79 -15.76
C THR A 599 18.04 31.19 -16.92
N ARG A 600 18.27 29.88 -16.91
CA ARG A 600 18.75 29.08 -18.07
C ARG A 600 17.89 27.81 -18.22
N ARG A 601 17.93 27.18 -19.40
CA ARG A 601 17.30 25.87 -19.68
C ARG A 601 18.33 25.04 -20.42
N ASP A 602 18.63 23.86 -19.88
CA ASP A 602 19.60 22.90 -20.43
C ASP A 602 19.12 21.46 -20.15
N PHE A 603 19.99 20.47 -20.36
CA PHE A 603 19.67 19.05 -20.35
C PHE A 603 20.90 18.21 -19.99
N VAL A 604 20.77 17.32 -19.00
CA VAL A 604 21.80 16.35 -18.60
C VAL A 604 21.36 14.91 -18.90
N SER A 605 22.31 14.05 -19.25
CA SER A 605 22.10 12.60 -19.44
C SER A 605 23.36 11.79 -19.15
N ALA A 606 23.29 10.46 -19.29
CA ALA A 606 24.48 9.60 -19.17
C ALA A 606 25.58 9.89 -20.22
N GLU A 607 25.22 10.54 -21.34
CA GLU A 607 26.15 11.02 -22.37
C GLU A 607 26.64 12.45 -22.13
N ASP A 608 25.90 13.23 -21.36
CA ASP A 608 26.13 14.65 -21.03
C ASP A 608 25.93 14.85 -19.52
N PRO A 609 26.82 14.28 -18.67
CA PRO A 609 26.55 14.09 -17.24
C PRO A 609 26.60 15.36 -16.41
N ASP A 610 27.20 16.44 -16.90
CA ASP A 610 27.46 17.63 -16.11
C ASP A 610 27.30 18.92 -16.92
N ASP A 611 26.51 19.86 -16.41
CA ASP A 611 26.42 21.23 -16.91
C ASP A 611 27.09 22.21 -15.94
N PHE A 612 28.14 22.90 -16.36
CA PHE A 612 28.80 23.93 -15.53
C PHE A 612 28.42 25.35 -15.96
N TYR A 613 28.09 26.18 -14.98
CA TYR A 613 27.88 27.62 -15.12
C TYR A 613 28.86 28.38 -14.24
N ARG A 614 29.34 29.54 -14.70
CA ARG A 614 30.16 30.48 -13.92
C ARG A 614 29.41 31.78 -13.68
N PHE A 615 29.49 32.33 -12.48
CA PHE A 615 28.93 33.64 -12.16
C PHE A 615 29.79 34.43 -11.16
N GLN A 616 29.50 35.72 -11.02
CA GLN A 616 30.18 36.63 -10.10
C GLN A 616 29.21 37.39 -9.20
N VAL A 617 29.63 37.57 -7.95
CA VAL A 617 28.94 38.34 -6.91
C VAL A 617 29.91 39.45 -6.45
N ASN A 618 29.51 40.72 -6.56
CA ASN A 618 30.37 41.86 -6.22
C ASN A 618 30.25 42.33 -4.77
N ASP A 619 29.07 42.14 -4.19
CA ASP A 619 28.71 42.55 -2.84
C ASP A 619 28.43 41.30 -1.98
N PHE A 620 28.20 41.50 -0.69
CA PHE A 620 27.71 40.43 0.16
C PHE A 620 26.23 40.18 -0.19
N SER A 621 25.83 38.95 -0.50
CA SER A 621 24.52 38.68 -1.11
C SER A 621 23.88 37.39 -0.61
N GLN A 622 22.54 37.35 -0.61
CA GLN A 622 21.77 36.12 -0.50
C GLN A 622 21.55 35.55 -1.91
N LEU A 623 22.04 34.34 -2.16
CA LEU A 623 21.74 33.55 -3.34
C LEU A 623 20.57 32.61 -3.04
N THR A 624 19.53 32.65 -3.87
CA THR A 624 18.55 31.57 -4.01
C THR A 624 18.74 30.93 -5.38
N LEU A 625 18.80 29.60 -5.42
CA LEU A 625 19.15 28.80 -6.59
C LEU A 625 18.25 27.57 -6.59
N PHE A 626 17.57 27.27 -7.69
CA PHE A 626 16.76 26.05 -7.79
C PHE A 626 16.69 25.51 -9.22
N LEU A 627 16.41 24.21 -9.33
CA LEU A 627 16.08 23.56 -10.60
C LEU A 627 14.57 23.41 -10.69
N ASP A 628 13.96 24.04 -11.70
CA ASP A 628 12.52 23.98 -11.95
C ASP A 628 12.20 23.15 -13.21
N GLU A 629 10.98 22.63 -13.27
CA GLU A 629 10.49 21.76 -14.36
C GLU A 629 11.43 20.60 -14.73
N GLN A 630 12.10 20.00 -13.73
CA GLN A 630 12.93 18.81 -13.90
C GLN A 630 12.12 17.67 -14.52
N THR A 631 12.72 16.88 -15.41
CA THR A 631 12.07 15.72 -16.06
C THR A 631 12.75 14.37 -15.79
N ALA A 632 13.84 14.39 -15.03
CA ALA A 632 14.48 13.24 -14.41
C ALA A 632 15.30 13.74 -13.19
N ASN A 633 15.94 12.84 -12.44
CA ASN A 633 16.72 13.21 -11.27
C ASN A 633 18.05 13.86 -11.68
N SER A 634 18.17 15.15 -11.36
CA SER A 634 19.36 15.97 -11.57
C SER A 634 19.67 16.73 -10.28
N GLN A 635 20.94 16.74 -9.90
CA GLN A 635 21.44 17.36 -8.68
C GLN A 635 22.06 18.71 -8.99
N VAL A 636 22.09 19.65 -8.04
CA VAL A 636 22.73 20.96 -8.22
C VAL A 636 23.73 21.24 -7.12
N TYR A 637 24.92 21.71 -7.48
CA TYR A 637 25.99 22.04 -6.56
C TYR A 637 26.46 23.48 -6.75
N LEU A 638 26.60 24.22 -5.65
CA LEU A 638 27.24 25.52 -5.60
C LEU A 638 28.70 25.33 -5.18
N ILE A 639 29.62 25.86 -5.98
CA ILE A 639 31.06 25.57 -5.91
C ILE A 639 31.85 26.89 -5.95
N GLN A 640 32.99 26.94 -5.27
CA GLN A 640 33.99 27.99 -5.43
C GLN A 640 35.39 27.39 -5.53
N ASP A 641 35.97 27.41 -6.73
CA ASP A 641 37.40 27.11 -6.99
C ASP A 641 38.27 28.13 -6.23
N VAL A 642 38.63 27.80 -5.00
CA VAL A 642 39.36 28.65 -4.05
C VAL A 642 40.86 28.49 -4.23
N ASN A 643 41.31 27.35 -4.78
CA ASN A 643 42.73 27.10 -5.01
C ASN A 643 43.20 27.52 -6.43
N GLY A 644 42.27 27.73 -7.36
CA GLY A 644 42.49 28.24 -8.72
C GLY A 644 42.98 27.18 -9.71
N ASN A 645 42.75 25.89 -9.46
CA ASN A 645 43.23 24.81 -10.31
C ASN A 645 42.30 24.45 -11.48
N GLY A 646 41.05 24.93 -11.48
CA GLY A 646 40.05 24.65 -12.52
C GLY A 646 39.44 23.25 -12.47
N LEU A 647 39.55 22.55 -11.34
CA LEU A 647 38.88 21.30 -11.00
C LEU A 647 37.83 21.58 -9.90
N VAL A 648 37.10 20.55 -9.49
CA VAL A 648 36.23 20.59 -8.31
C VAL A 648 36.85 19.69 -7.26
N ASP A 649 37.52 20.27 -6.27
CA ASP A 649 37.96 19.54 -5.09
C ASP A 649 36.82 19.45 -4.04
N GLY A 650 36.85 18.45 -3.15
CA GLY A 650 35.74 18.18 -2.22
C GLY A 650 35.50 19.29 -1.18
N ASP A 651 36.55 20.05 -0.84
CA ASP A 651 36.48 21.24 0.03
C ASP A 651 36.00 22.51 -0.69
N GLU A 652 35.79 22.47 -2.01
CA GLU A 652 35.36 23.60 -2.84
C GLU A 652 33.84 23.60 -3.12
N VAL A 653 33.15 22.52 -2.78
CA VAL A 653 31.69 22.44 -2.80
C VAL A 653 31.13 23.15 -1.56
N ILE A 654 30.39 24.25 -1.78
CA ILE A 654 29.75 25.04 -0.72
C ILE A 654 28.42 24.43 -0.30
N VAL A 655 27.70 23.78 -1.21
CA VAL A 655 26.49 23.01 -0.90
C VAL A 655 26.04 22.25 -2.14
N GLY A 656 25.55 21.03 -1.93
CA GLY A 656 24.72 20.31 -2.90
C GLY A 656 23.24 20.33 -2.47
N SER A 657 22.34 20.40 -3.45
CA SER A 657 20.97 19.93 -3.32
C SER A 657 20.85 18.69 -4.19
N GLU A 658 20.39 17.62 -3.57
CA GLU A 658 20.30 16.29 -4.16
C GLU A 658 18.98 15.66 -3.68
N SER A 659 17.88 16.09 -4.28
CA SER A 659 16.55 15.55 -4.03
C SER A 659 16.38 14.24 -4.81
N GLN A 660 15.43 13.39 -4.44
CA GLN A 660 15.10 12.20 -5.24
C GLN A 660 14.11 12.55 -6.36
N GLY A 661 14.01 11.70 -7.39
CA GLY A 661 13.02 11.88 -8.46
C GLY A 661 13.14 13.21 -9.20
N ALA A 662 12.00 13.79 -9.60
CA ALA A 662 11.93 15.10 -10.26
C ALA A 662 11.57 16.25 -9.31
N TYR A 663 11.76 16.09 -8.00
CA TYR A 663 11.51 17.15 -7.02
C TYR A 663 12.38 18.38 -7.28
N ARG A 664 11.95 19.55 -6.80
CA ARG A 664 12.69 20.81 -6.99
C ARG A 664 13.96 20.78 -6.14
N GLU A 665 15.13 20.79 -6.79
CA GLU A 665 16.37 21.12 -6.09
C GLU A 665 16.36 22.56 -5.60
N TYR A 666 16.87 22.81 -4.39
CA TYR A 666 16.86 24.14 -3.79
C TYR A 666 18.10 24.41 -2.93
N ILE A 667 18.84 25.45 -3.30
CA ILE A 667 19.99 26.00 -2.57
C ILE A 667 19.66 27.43 -2.16
N ASN A 668 19.83 27.74 -0.87
CA ASN A 668 19.79 29.11 -0.36
C ASN A 668 21.03 29.37 0.49
N ARG A 669 21.87 30.34 0.08
CA ARG A 669 23.17 30.60 0.71
C ARG A 669 23.54 32.07 0.72
N THR A 670 24.14 32.48 1.82
CA THR A 670 24.84 33.74 1.95
C THR A 670 26.21 33.65 1.28
N LEU A 671 26.50 34.52 0.33
CA LEU A 671 27.76 34.57 -0.41
C LEU A 671 28.54 35.85 -0.13
N THR A 672 29.85 35.68 0.02
CA THR A 672 30.82 36.79 0.01
C THR A 672 31.13 37.25 -1.41
N PRO A 673 31.68 38.45 -1.62
CA PRO A 673 32.17 38.87 -2.93
C PRO A 673 33.17 37.86 -3.52
N GLY A 674 32.91 37.37 -4.74
CA GLY A 674 33.68 36.28 -5.33
C GLY A 674 33.22 35.84 -6.72
N THR A 675 33.97 34.91 -7.31
CA THR A 675 33.53 34.12 -8.47
C THR A 675 33.09 32.76 -7.95
N TYR A 676 31.99 32.25 -8.50
CA TYR A 676 31.33 31.01 -8.09
C TYR A 676 30.93 30.21 -9.33
N PHE A 677 30.72 28.92 -9.13
CA PHE A 677 30.28 27.99 -10.15
C PHE A 677 29.02 27.25 -9.69
N ILE A 678 28.18 26.89 -10.64
CA ILE A 678 27.07 25.96 -10.44
C ILE A 678 27.37 24.75 -11.31
N ARG A 679 27.23 23.55 -10.74
CA ARG A 679 27.24 22.28 -11.47
C ARG A 679 25.85 21.69 -11.37
N VAL A 680 25.18 21.45 -12.50
CA VAL A 680 24.00 20.58 -12.55
C VAL A 680 24.48 19.21 -13.03
N ALA A 681 24.22 18.16 -12.27
CA ALA A 681 24.75 16.82 -12.51
C ALA A 681 23.62 15.82 -12.76
N HIS A 682 23.83 14.91 -13.71
CA HIS A 682 22.99 13.75 -13.94
C HIS A 682 23.03 12.79 -12.75
N ALA A 683 21.87 12.39 -12.22
CA ALA A 683 21.77 11.35 -11.19
C ALA A 683 21.01 10.11 -11.68
N MET A 684 19.76 10.25 -12.15
CA MET A 684 18.99 9.13 -12.70
C MET A 684 18.05 9.57 -13.83
N GLY A 685 18.10 8.87 -14.97
CA GLY A 685 17.28 9.14 -16.16
C GLY A 685 17.70 10.40 -16.94
N PRO A 686 17.47 10.51 -18.26
CA PRO A 686 17.85 11.71 -19.02
C PRO A 686 16.87 12.86 -18.73
N GLY A 687 17.36 14.00 -18.24
CA GLY A 687 16.53 15.07 -17.68
C GLY A 687 16.82 16.46 -18.24
N SER A 688 15.77 17.19 -18.58
CA SER A 688 15.84 18.64 -18.81
C SER A 688 15.51 19.40 -17.54
N TYR A 689 16.06 20.61 -17.38
CA TYR A 689 15.79 21.46 -16.23
C TYR A 689 15.78 22.95 -16.62
N TYR A 690 15.15 23.77 -15.78
CA TYR A 690 15.31 25.22 -15.78
C TYR A 690 16.11 25.64 -14.55
N LEU A 691 17.34 26.11 -14.75
CA LEU A 691 18.14 26.73 -13.72
C LEU A 691 17.55 28.11 -13.41
N TRP A 692 16.99 28.29 -12.21
CA TRP A 692 16.60 29.59 -11.69
C TRP A 692 17.61 30.05 -10.64
N MET A 693 18.04 31.30 -10.74
CA MET A 693 18.98 31.90 -9.81
C MET A 693 18.56 33.34 -9.49
N GLU A 694 18.48 33.68 -8.22
CA GLU A 694 18.22 35.03 -7.73
C GLU A 694 19.31 35.45 -6.74
N ASN A 695 20.02 36.53 -7.05
CA ASN A 695 21.08 37.06 -6.18
C ASN A 695 20.70 38.44 -5.64
N ASN A 696 20.46 38.53 -4.33
CA ASN A 696 19.99 39.72 -3.64
C ASN A 696 21.07 40.27 -2.70
N PRO A 697 21.72 41.42 -3.01
CA PRO A 697 22.68 42.05 -2.11
C PRO A 697 22.09 42.38 -0.74
N ILE A 698 22.81 42.00 0.31
CA ILE A 698 22.43 42.21 1.71
C ILE A 698 23.57 42.90 2.48
N THR A 699 23.27 43.41 3.68
CA THR A 699 24.30 44.00 4.53
C THR A 699 25.09 42.89 5.23
N PRO A 700 26.44 42.92 5.23
CA PRO A 700 27.25 41.95 5.98
C PRO A 700 26.89 41.91 7.48
N PRO A 701 27.01 40.75 8.14
CA PRO A 701 26.88 40.64 9.59
C PRO A 701 27.77 41.66 10.30
N ALA A 702 27.23 42.30 11.34
CA ALA A 702 27.98 43.28 12.10
C ALA A 702 29.09 42.56 12.90
N GLN A 703 30.36 42.92 12.64
CA GLN A 703 31.51 42.45 13.41
C GLN A 703 31.43 42.97 14.85
N THR A 704 30.78 42.18 15.71
CA THR A 704 30.46 42.49 17.11
C THR A 704 31.16 41.56 18.10
N ALA A 705 31.72 40.45 17.63
CA ALA A 705 32.65 39.63 18.38
C ALA A 705 34.07 40.19 18.27
N GLY A 706 34.89 39.92 19.29
CA GLY A 706 36.29 40.34 19.33
C GLY A 706 37.24 39.17 19.42
N ASN A 707 38.50 39.45 19.10
CA ASN A 707 39.52 38.47 18.74
C ASN A 707 40.39 38.03 19.93
N SER A 708 39.91 38.24 21.17
CA SER A 708 40.60 37.88 22.41
C SER A 708 39.59 37.63 23.53
N LEU A 709 39.95 36.88 24.57
CA LEU A 709 39.08 36.63 25.72
C LEU A 709 38.58 37.91 26.42
N ALA A 710 39.38 38.98 26.38
CA ALA A 710 39.04 40.29 26.94
C ALA A 710 38.06 41.11 26.09
N THR A 711 37.93 40.77 24.79
CA THR A 711 37.05 41.43 23.81
C THR A 711 35.96 40.50 23.27
N ALA A 712 35.84 39.30 23.83
CA ALA A 712 34.83 38.32 23.44
C ALA A 712 33.41 38.88 23.61
N LYS A 713 32.50 38.55 22.68
CA LYS A 713 31.09 38.93 22.79
C LYS A 713 30.44 38.16 23.92
N ASP A 714 29.86 38.86 24.88
CA ASP A 714 29.23 38.24 26.05
C ASP A 714 27.78 37.85 25.73
N LEU A 715 27.51 36.55 25.75
CA LEU A 715 26.17 35.96 25.56
C LEU A 715 25.45 35.71 26.90
N GLY A 716 26.10 35.98 28.03
CA GLY A 716 25.51 35.88 29.36
C GLY A 716 25.44 34.44 29.87
N VAL A 717 24.30 34.04 30.43
CA VAL A 717 24.06 32.68 30.94
C VAL A 717 23.34 31.87 29.86
N LEU A 718 23.84 30.67 29.58
CA LEU A 718 23.22 29.75 28.62
C LEU A 718 22.10 28.96 29.32
N ASN A 719 20.89 29.52 29.30
CA ASN A 719 19.66 28.94 29.89
C ASN A 719 18.55 28.69 28.86
N GLY A 720 18.86 28.86 27.58
CA GLY A 720 18.01 28.62 26.42
C GLY A 720 18.88 28.63 25.16
N TRP A 721 18.30 28.36 23.99
CA TRP A 721 19.00 28.48 22.72
C TRP A 721 19.47 29.92 22.47
N GLN A 722 20.72 30.07 22.03
CA GLN A 722 21.33 31.36 21.66
C GLN A 722 21.90 31.27 20.24
N GLN A 723 21.64 32.31 19.44
CA GLN A 723 22.02 32.36 18.03
C GLN A 723 22.77 33.65 17.69
N GLU A 724 23.89 33.54 16.96
CA GLU A 724 24.80 34.65 16.65
C GLU A 724 25.40 34.57 15.24
N ALA A 725 25.05 35.53 14.37
CA ALA A 725 25.61 35.62 13.02
C ALA A 725 26.98 36.33 13.03
N GLY A 726 27.93 35.84 12.22
CA GLY A 726 29.30 36.36 12.18
C GLY A 726 29.90 36.43 10.77
N LEU A 727 31.02 37.16 10.66
CA LEU A 727 31.86 37.25 9.46
C LEU A 727 33.35 37.38 9.86
N VAL A 728 34.09 36.28 9.77
CA VAL A 728 35.55 36.27 9.92
C VAL A 728 36.23 36.46 8.55
N THR A 729 37.35 37.17 8.53
CA THR A 729 38.00 37.66 7.30
C THR A 729 39.50 37.39 7.25
N GLY A 730 39.98 36.88 6.11
CA GLY A 730 41.31 36.28 6.01
C GLY A 730 42.47 37.24 5.70
N ASN A 731 42.22 38.48 5.25
CA ASN A 731 43.24 39.26 4.55
C ASN A 731 44.07 40.24 5.42
N ASN A 732 45.35 39.89 5.55
CA ASN A 732 46.49 40.67 6.08
C ASN A 732 46.54 40.93 7.60
N GLU A 733 47.77 41.18 8.08
CA GLU A 733 48.12 41.38 9.49
C GLU A 733 47.31 42.53 10.12
N GLY A 734 46.29 42.16 10.92
CA GLY A 734 45.31 43.07 11.51
C GLY A 734 43.84 42.77 11.15
N GLY A 735 43.58 41.82 10.25
CA GLY A 735 42.24 41.34 9.92
C GLY A 735 41.60 40.44 10.98
N ASP A 736 40.26 40.39 10.99
CA ASP A 736 39.49 39.65 11.98
C ASP A 736 39.36 38.16 11.62
N ARG A 737 40.40 37.38 11.94
CA ARG A 737 40.45 35.94 11.68
C ARG A 737 39.77 35.07 12.74
N ASN A 738 39.42 35.66 13.89
CA ASN A 738 38.99 34.93 15.08
C ASN A 738 37.88 35.71 15.79
N HIS A 739 36.69 35.14 15.87
CA HIS A 739 35.64 35.64 16.75
C HIS A 739 35.59 34.80 18.02
N LEU A 740 35.60 35.45 19.18
CA LEU A 740 35.34 34.80 20.46
C LEU A 740 33.99 35.25 21.04
N TYR A 741 33.24 34.27 21.51
CA TYR A 741 31.98 34.43 22.23
C TYR A 741 32.14 33.84 23.63
N ARG A 742 31.55 34.46 24.65
CA ARG A 742 31.60 34.03 26.05
C ARG A 742 30.20 33.67 26.53
N PHE A 743 30.07 32.54 27.22
CA PHE A 743 28.84 32.14 27.91
C PHE A 743 29.16 31.57 29.30
N ASN A 744 28.13 31.42 30.12
CA ASN A 744 28.25 30.91 31.49
C ASN A 744 27.23 29.79 31.75
N LEU A 745 27.64 28.78 32.49
CA LEU A 745 26.80 27.70 33.02
C LEU A 745 26.67 27.87 34.54
N GLU A 746 25.44 27.91 35.05
CA GLU A 746 25.15 28.02 36.50
C GLU A 746 25.08 26.65 37.20
N SER A 747 24.69 25.61 36.46
CA SER A 747 24.62 24.20 36.86
C SER A 747 25.57 23.35 36.01
N ALA A 748 25.74 22.09 36.39
CA ALA A 748 26.30 21.12 35.44
C ALA A 748 25.28 20.89 34.33
N SER A 749 25.70 20.99 33.07
CA SER A 749 24.79 21.04 31.92
C SER A 749 25.39 20.34 30.70
N ASP A 750 24.52 19.79 29.86
CA ASP A 750 24.87 19.36 28.51
C ASP A 750 24.83 20.56 27.56
N VAL A 751 25.75 20.62 26.60
CA VAL A 751 25.87 21.74 25.66
C VAL A 751 26.22 21.23 24.27
N THR A 752 25.39 21.56 23.29
CA THR A 752 25.74 21.50 21.86
C THR A 752 26.10 22.90 21.34
N ILE A 753 27.14 22.98 20.52
CA ILE A 753 27.57 24.18 19.80
C ILE A 753 27.60 23.82 18.31
N LEU A 754 26.89 24.57 17.48
CA LEU A 754 26.83 24.38 16.02
C LEU A 754 27.36 25.63 15.30
N LEU A 755 28.19 25.45 14.28
CA LEU A 755 28.56 26.48 13.32
C LEU A 755 28.06 26.05 11.93
N ASP A 756 27.16 26.82 11.34
CA ASP A 756 26.54 26.49 10.06
C ASP A 756 26.34 27.72 9.17
N GLU A 757 25.57 27.56 8.09
CA GLU A 757 25.38 28.55 7.01
C GLU A 757 26.68 29.18 6.48
N MET A 758 27.78 28.41 6.51
CA MET A 758 29.10 28.95 6.21
C MET A 758 29.30 29.28 4.73
N SER A 759 29.92 30.42 4.44
CA SER A 759 30.25 30.83 3.06
C SER A 759 31.60 30.30 2.55
N ALA A 760 32.44 29.76 3.45
CA ALA A 760 33.75 29.16 3.23
C ALA A 760 34.17 28.40 4.52
N ASN A 761 35.36 27.78 4.58
CA ASN A 761 35.76 27.00 5.76
C ASN A 761 36.10 27.86 7.01
N ALA A 762 35.55 27.49 8.17
CA ALA A 762 35.98 27.96 9.50
C ALA A 762 35.73 26.90 10.60
N ASP A 763 36.71 26.72 11.48
CA ASP A 763 36.66 25.76 12.59
C ASP A 763 35.98 26.36 13.84
N ILE A 764 35.49 25.50 14.75
CA ILE A 764 35.13 25.89 16.14
C ILE A 764 35.92 25.17 17.21
N ARG A 765 36.10 25.85 18.35
CA ARG A 765 36.71 25.31 19.56
C ARG A 765 35.94 25.75 20.79
N LEU A 766 35.66 24.80 21.68
CA LEU A 766 35.19 25.09 23.02
C LEU A 766 36.39 25.22 23.96
N VAL A 767 36.47 26.32 24.70
CA VAL A 767 37.62 26.68 25.53
C VAL A 767 37.16 27.14 26.92
N GLN A 768 37.98 26.90 27.93
CA GLN A 768 37.81 27.44 29.28
C GLN A 768 39.15 27.94 29.81
N ASP A 769 39.30 29.26 30.00
CA ASP A 769 40.45 29.88 30.70
C ASP A 769 40.41 29.45 32.18
N ARG A 770 41.11 28.37 32.51
CA ARG A 770 41.11 27.73 33.83
C ARG A 770 42.09 28.43 34.77
N ASN A 771 43.13 29.04 34.22
CA ASN A 771 44.17 29.69 35.01
C ASN A 771 43.95 31.21 35.18
N ASN A 772 42.95 31.78 34.49
CA ASN A 772 42.53 33.18 34.49
C ASN A 772 43.63 34.16 34.04
N ASN A 773 44.46 33.77 33.06
CA ASN A 773 45.54 34.64 32.55
C ASN A 773 45.13 35.47 31.30
N GLY A 774 44.00 35.18 30.66
CA GLY A 774 43.52 35.86 29.46
C GLY A 774 44.22 35.49 28.15
N GLN A 775 44.96 34.38 28.12
CA GLN A 775 45.42 33.64 26.93
C GLN A 775 44.52 32.41 26.72
N ILE A 776 44.71 31.71 25.59
CA ILE A 776 44.18 30.36 25.40
C ILE A 776 45.37 29.43 25.25
N GLU A 777 45.58 28.55 26.21
CA GLU A 777 46.59 27.48 26.10
C GLU A 777 46.00 26.17 25.51
N PRO A 778 46.81 25.30 24.89
CA PRO A 778 46.33 24.04 24.31
C PRO A 778 45.59 23.12 25.29
N GLU A 779 45.96 23.12 26.58
CA GLU A 779 45.31 22.37 27.66
C GLU A 779 43.96 22.95 28.13
N GLU A 780 43.59 24.14 27.66
CA GLU A 780 42.34 24.84 27.96
C GLU A 780 41.26 24.65 26.89
N ILE A 781 41.66 24.10 25.73
CA ILE A 781 40.74 23.64 24.69
C ILE A 781 40.10 22.33 25.18
N ILE A 782 38.77 22.32 25.26
CA ILE A 782 37.96 21.20 25.70
C ILE A 782 37.62 20.30 24.51
N ALA A 783 37.19 20.91 23.40
CA ALA A 783 36.80 20.22 22.17
C ALA A 783 37.11 21.10 20.95
N ILE A 784 37.27 20.45 19.80
CA ILE A 784 37.54 21.07 18.49
C ILE A 784 36.67 20.35 17.46
N ALA A 785 36.01 21.11 16.61
CA ALA A 785 35.45 20.63 15.34
C ALA A 785 36.07 21.46 14.20
N ALA A 786 36.55 20.75 13.18
CA ALA A 786 37.36 21.28 12.08
C ALA A 786 37.23 20.35 10.86
N ALA A 787 36.02 20.25 10.33
CA ALA A 787 35.72 19.64 9.05
C ALA A 787 36.34 20.44 7.89
N THR A 788 36.25 19.90 6.68
CA THR A 788 36.81 20.51 5.46
C THR A 788 35.72 21.19 4.63
N GLY A 789 36.07 22.26 3.92
CA GLY A 789 35.10 23.06 3.16
C GLY A 789 34.16 23.84 4.07
N ALA A 790 32.99 24.26 3.58
CA ALA A 790 32.00 25.00 4.37
C ALA A 790 31.13 24.10 5.30
N SER A 791 31.52 22.83 5.49
CA SER A 791 30.88 21.81 6.34
C SER A 791 30.41 22.36 7.69
N PRO A 792 29.20 22.02 8.18
CA PRO A 792 28.76 22.53 9.47
C PRO A 792 29.57 21.85 10.58
N GLU A 793 30.07 22.64 11.53
CA GLU A 793 30.80 22.12 12.68
C GLU A 793 29.86 21.88 13.85
N GLN A 794 30.07 20.78 14.58
CA GLN A 794 29.34 20.48 15.81
C GLN A 794 30.32 20.11 16.93
N ILE A 795 30.12 20.65 18.12
CA ILE A 795 30.72 20.19 19.37
C ILE A 795 29.57 19.84 20.32
N SER A 796 29.49 18.58 20.72
CA SER A 796 28.53 18.09 21.74
C SER A 796 29.31 17.74 23.01
N GLN A 797 28.95 18.29 24.17
CA GLN A 797 29.63 18.04 25.44
C GLN A 797 28.65 17.87 26.59
N SER A 798 28.62 16.69 27.17
CA SER A 798 27.71 16.36 28.27
C SER A 798 28.35 16.62 29.65
N ASN A 799 27.53 17.02 30.62
CA ASN A 799 27.89 17.25 32.02
C ASN A 799 29.07 18.23 32.21
N LEU A 800 29.11 19.31 31.41
CA LEU A 800 30.06 20.41 31.63
C LEU A 800 29.75 21.08 32.97
N ALA A 801 30.78 21.26 33.79
CA ALA A 801 30.65 21.85 35.12
C ALA A 801 30.23 23.34 35.07
N PRO A 802 29.65 23.90 36.16
CA PRO A 802 29.39 25.33 36.26
C PRO A 802 30.65 26.17 36.04
N GLY A 803 30.57 27.23 35.25
CA GLY A 803 31.71 28.08 34.93
C GLY A 803 31.51 28.98 33.71
N THR A 804 32.54 29.76 33.41
CA THR A 804 32.63 30.59 32.19
C THR A 804 33.33 29.80 31.08
N TYR A 805 32.76 29.84 29.89
CA TYR A 805 33.23 29.13 28.70
C TYR A 805 33.30 30.08 27.50
N TYR A 806 34.12 29.72 26.53
CA TYR A 806 34.32 30.49 25.31
C TYR A 806 34.18 29.61 24.07
N VAL A 807 33.46 30.11 23.07
CA VAL A 807 33.47 29.56 21.71
C VAL A 807 34.43 30.40 20.87
N TRP A 808 35.44 29.77 20.30
CA TRP A 808 36.39 30.37 19.38
C TRP A 808 36.10 29.87 17.97
N VAL A 809 35.61 30.75 17.11
CA VAL A 809 35.43 30.51 15.67
C VAL A 809 36.66 31.05 14.94
N SER A 810 37.32 30.22 14.11
CA SER A 810 38.55 30.60 13.39
C SER A 810 38.47 30.33 11.89
N GLN A 811 38.72 31.36 11.08
CA GLN A 811 38.78 31.29 9.62
C GLN A 811 39.93 30.38 9.15
N THR A 812 39.64 29.41 8.27
CA THR A 812 40.65 28.53 7.67
C THR A 812 40.80 28.72 6.16
N GLN A 813 39.70 28.97 5.42
CA GLN A 813 39.71 29.26 3.98
C GLN A 813 38.76 30.41 3.65
N GLY A 814 39.13 31.30 2.70
CA GLY A 814 38.26 32.41 2.27
C GLY A 814 37.94 33.48 3.34
N ASN A 815 36.89 34.27 3.07
CA ASN A 815 36.17 35.00 4.11
C ASN A 815 34.92 34.18 4.45
N THR A 816 34.63 33.98 5.73
CA THR A 816 33.57 33.09 6.18
C THR A 816 32.52 33.89 6.94
N ALA A 817 31.39 34.17 6.29
CA ALA A 817 30.16 34.39 7.01
C ALA A 817 29.65 33.05 7.56
N TYR A 818 28.98 33.08 8.70
CA TYR A 818 28.47 31.89 9.38
C TYR A 818 27.33 32.24 10.33
N GLN A 819 26.64 31.19 10.77
CA GLN A 819 25.66 31.20 11.84
C GLN A 819 26.17 30.33 13.00
N LEU A 820 26.32 30.91 14.20
CA LEU A 820 26.69 30.18 15.42
C LEU A 820 25.42 29.93 16.26
N ASN A 821 25.26 28.72 16.79
CA ASN A 821 24.16 28.32 17.67
C ASN A 821 24.70 27.62 18.92
N LEU A 822 24.25 28.02 20.11
CA LEU A 822 24.54 27.37 21.39
C LEU A 822 23.23 26.83 21.97
N ILE A 823 23.23 25.56 22.38
CA ILE A 823 22.03 24.83 22.82
C ILE A 823 22.32 24.16 24.18
N PRO A 824 21.51 24.40 25.24
CA PRO A 824 21.76 23.89 26.60
C PRO A 824 21.25 22.44 26.83
N ASN A 825 21.41 21.56 25.84
CA ASN A 825 21.11 20.14 25.95
C ASN A 825 21.95 19.34 24.93
N ASN A 826 21.90 18.01 25.00
CA ASN A 826 22.38 17.18 23.88
C ASN A 826 21.38 17.32 22.72
N TYR A 827 21.87 17.90 21.63
CA TYR A 827 21.15 18.00 20.36
C TYR A 827 22.14 17.71 19.23
N ASN A 828 21.72 16.98 18.21
CA ASN A 828 22.51 16.62 17.05
C ASN A 828 21.82 17.11 15.78
N ARG A 829 22.56 17.78 14.88
CA ARG A 829 21.99 18.39 13.67
C ARG A 829 21.35 17.40 12.69
N ASP A 830 21.69 16.12 12.78
CA ASP A 830 21.14 15.07 11.91
C ASP A 830 19.97 14.32 12.58
N THR A 831 20.08 14.01 13.88
CA THR A 831 19.16 13.12 14.63
C THR A 831 18.33 13.81 15.72
N GLY A 832 18.49 15.12 15.93
CA GLY A 832 17.83 15.89 16.97
C GLY A 832 18.24 15.42 18.37
N HIS A 833 17.27 14.97 19.16
CA HIS A 833 17.50 14.40 20.48
C HIS A 833 17.95 12.93 20.45
N GLY A 834 17.97 12.28 19.27
CA GLY A 834 18.43 10.90 19.09
C GLY A 834 17.28 9.90 18.94
N LEU A 835 17.60 8.61 19.08
CA LEU A 835 16.63 7.52 18.94
C LEU A 835 15.71 7.46 20.17
N VAL A 836 14.40 7.44 19.96
CA VAL A 836 13.41 7.33 21.05
C VAL A 836 13.64 6.08 21.92
N ASP A 837 13.48 6.23 23.24
CA ASP A 837 13.46 5.14 24.21
C ASP A 837 12.14 5.17 24.98
N ALA A 838 11.21 4.30 24.59
CA ALA A 838 9.89 4.17 25.20
C ALA A 838 9.96 3.67 26.65
N ALA A 839 10.93 2.81 26.96
CA ALA A 839 11.10 2.24 28.29
C ALA A 839 11.60 3.32 29.27
N ALA A 840 12.56 4.15 28.87
CA ALA A 840 13.03 5.27 29.66
C ALA A 840 11.95 6.35 29.85
N ALA A 841 11.23 6.70 28.77
CA ALA A 841 10.17 7.71 28.83
C ALA A 841 9.04 7.29 29.79
N VAL A 842 8.54 6.06 29.66
CA VAL A 842 7.45 5.55 30.52
C VAL A 842 7.93 5.26 31.95
N ALA A 843 9.18 4.84 32.15
CA ALA A 843 9.76 4.74 33.49
C ALA A 843 9.78 6.09 34.21
N GLN A 844 10.25 7.16 33.54
CA GLN A 844 10.24 8.50 34.12
C GLN A 844 8.82 9.05 34.32
N ALA A 845 7.88 8.78 33.41
CA ALA A 845 6.48 9.18 33.53
C ALA A 845 5.81 8.72 34.84
N ILE A 846 6.22 7.55 35.37
CA ILE A 846 5.71 6.96 36.61
C ILE A 846 6.68 7.09 37.81
N GLY A 847 7.82 7.77 37.64
CA GLY A 847 8.83 7.95 38.69
C GLY A 847 9.69 6.72 39.01
N SER A 848 9.86 5.80 38.06
CA SER A 848 10.81 4.69 38.12
C SER A 848 12.18 5.10 37.54
N GLU A 849 13.26 4.48 38.02
CA GLU A 849 14.62 4.71 37.49
C GLU A 849 14.85 4.01 36.14
N SER A 850 14.34 2.78 35.96
CA SER A 850 14.40 2.00 34.72
C SER A 850 13.43 0.81 34.77
N PHE A 851 13.34 0.04 33.68
CA PHE A 851 12.62 -1.24 33.61
C PHE A 851 13.58 -2.43 33.41
N PRO A 852 13.21 -3.66 33.83
CA PRO A 852 14.01 -4.85 33.59
C PRO A 852 14.18 -5.17 32.10
N GLU A 853 15.29 -5.82 31.75
CA GLU A 853 15.49 -6.40 30.42
C GLU A 853 14.49 -7.51 30.12
N VAL A 854 14.04 -7.57 28.87
CA VAL A 854 13.15 -8.60 28.33
C VAL A 854 13.83 -9.25 27.11
N ALA A 855 13.36 -10.43 26.69
CA ALA A 855 13.84 -11.03 25.46
C ALA A 855 13.36 -10.21 24.25
N PRO A 856 14.22 -9.95 23.24
CA PRO A 856 13.79 -9.30 22.01
C PRO A 856 12.81 -10.19 21.24
N LEU A 857 11.86 -9.56 20.56
CA LEU A 857 10.93 -10.24 19.63
C LEU A 857 11.69 -10.75 18.41
N GLY A 858 12.59 -9.92 17.86
CA GLY A 858 13.40 -10.22 16.69
C GLY A 858 12.59 -10.23 15.38
N GLY A 859 13.15 -10.85 14.34
CA GLY A 859 12.44 -11.03 13.07
C GLY A 859 12.03 -9.71 12.40
N THR A 860 10.72 -9.59 12.14
CA THR A 860 10.01 -8.42 11.59
C THR A 860 9.90 -7.27 12.60
N ASP A 861 9.77 -7.58 13.89
CA ASP A 861 9.34 -6.65 14.94
C ASP A 861 10.51 -5.86 15.54
N TRP A 862 11.60 -5.73 14.77
CA TRP A 862 12.86 -5.15 15.20
C TRP A 862 12.72 -3.70 15.68
N GLY A 863 11.74 -2.95 15.15
CA GLY A 863 11.46 -1.58 15.54
C GLY A 863 11.01 -1.47 17.01
N LEU A 864 10.15 -2.40 17.44
CA LEU A 864 9.63 -2.49 18.81
C LEU A 864 10.76 -2.78 19.80
N ASP A 865 11.66 -3.70 19.44
CA ASP A 865 12.89 -3.98 20.19
C ASP A 865 13.83 -2.75 20.23
N ALA A 866 13.96 -2.03 19.11
CA ALA A 866 14.88 -0.90 19.00
C ALA A 866 14.52 0.28 19.91
N ILE A 867 13.22 0.52 20.13
CA ILE A 867 12.66 1.56 21.00
C ILE A 867 12.31 1.07 22.42
N GLY A 868 12.42 -0.24 22.68
CA GLY A 868 12.17 -0.83 24.00
C GLY A 868 10.70 -1.05 24.38
N ALA A 869 9.76 -1.02 23.43
CA ALA A 869 8.32 -1.18 23.71
C ALA A 869 7.97 -2.47 24.50
N PRO A 870 8.57 -3.66 24.22
CA PRO A 870 8.31 -4.86 25.01
C PRO A 870 8.62 -4.73 26.52
N LYS A 871 9.57 -3.87 26.93
CA LYS A 871 9.87 -3.60 28.35
C LYS A 871 8.71 -2.86 29.03
N VAL A 872 8.02 -1.99 28.28
CA VAL A 872 6.87 -1.19 28.72
C VAL A 872 5.64 -2.09 28.88
N TRP A 873 5.33 -2.92 27.88
CA TRP A 873 4.20 -3.86 27.94
C TRP A 873 4.35 -4.85 29.09
N GLN A 874 5.59 -5.27 29.42
CA GLN A 874 5.86 -6.13 30.56
C GLN A 874 5.52 -5.48 31.92
N GLN A 875 5.38 -4.15 32.00
CA GLN A 875 4.86 -3.43 33.17
C GLN A 875 3.32 -3.28 33.17
N GLY A 876 2.65 -3.66 32.08
CA GLY A 876 1.20 -3.55 31.90
C GLY A 876 0.71 -2.24 31.29
N TYR A 877 1.59 -1.44 30.67
CA TYR A 877 1.21 -0.26 29.89
C TYR A 877 1.25 -0.58 28.40
N THR A 878 0.13 -0.38 27.72
CA THR A 878 -0.12 -0.86 26.35
C THR A 878 -0.84 0.18 25.48
N GLY A 879 -1.02 1.41 25.96
CA GLY A 879 -1.80 2.45 25.29
C GLY A 879 -3.30 2.42 25.63
N LYS A 880 -3.72 1.48 26.47
CA LYS A 880 -5.13 1.28 26.85
C LYS A 880 -5.81 2.56 27.33
N GLY A 881 -6.90 2.90 26.65
CA GLY A 881 -7.74 4.06 26.98
C GLY A 881 -7.21 5.40 26.45
N VAL A 882 -6.24 5.37 25.53
CA VAL A 882 -5.77 6.53 24.76
C VAL A 882 -6.28 6.44 23.33
N VAL A 883 -6.74 7.57 22.78
CA VAL A 883 -7.20 7.69 21.39
C VAL A 883 -6.12 8.33 20.53
N VAL A 884 -5.75 7.66 19.45
CA VAL A 884 -4.77 8.14 18.47
C VAL A 884 -5.46 8.33 17.12
N ALA A 885 -5.52 9.57 16.63
CA ALA A 885 -6.06 9.88 15.32
C ALA A 885 -5.03 9.66 14.22
N VAL A 886 -5.42 8.94 13.17
CA VAL A 886 -4.64 8.72 11.95
C VAL A 886 -5.29 9.54 10.85
N ILE A 887 -4.65 10.66 10.50
CA ILE A 887 -5.10 11.59 9.44
C ILE A 887 -4.28 11.30 8.19
N ASP A 888 -4.83 10.44 7.33
CA ASP A 888 -4.06 9.78 6.28
C ASP A 888 -4.98 9.38 5.08
N SER A 889 -4.68 8.31 4.34
CA SER A 889 -5.49 7.78 3.23
C SER A 889 -6.80 7.10 3.66
N GLY A 890 -7.06 7.03 4.96
CA GLY A 890 -8.10 6.25 5.62
C GLY A 890 -7.50 5.13 6.48
N VAL A 891 -8.33 4.24 7.02
CA VAL A 891 -7.88 2.97 7.62
C VAL A 891 -8.77 1.84 7.11
N ASP A 892 -8.21 0.68 6.76
CA ASP A 892 -9.01 -0.53 6.52
C ASP A 892 -9.56 -1.04 7.86
N TYR A 893 -10.68 -0.44 8.30
CA TYR A 893 -11.39 -0.79 9.53
C TYR A 893 -11.98 -2.22 9.52
N THR A 894 -11.81 -2.98 8.42
CA THR A 894 -12.15 -4.41 8.36
C THR A 894 -10.94 -5.33 8.52
N HIS A 895 -9.73 -4.78 8.71
CA HIS A 895 -8.51 -5.55 8.86
C HIS A 895 -8.45 -6.25 10.23
N PRO A 896 -8.30 -7.59 10.29
CA PRO A 896 -8.43 -8.42 11.50
C PRO A 896 -7.23 -8.36 12.48
N ASP A 897 -6.58 -7.20 12.52
CA ASP A 897 -5.41 -6.87 13.34
C ASP A 897 -5.48 -5.42 13.86
N ILE A 898 -6.59 -4.74 13.56
CA ILE A 898 -6.88 -3.33 13.85
C ILE A 898 -8.35 -3.18 14.30
N ASP A 899 -9.26 -4.07 13.87
CA ASP A 899 -10.71 -3.91 14.03
C ASP A 899 -11.17 -3.86 15.50
N ASP A 900 -10.60 -4.68 16.39
CA ASP A 900 -10.87 -4.58 17.83
C ASP A 900 -10.26 -3.29 18.44
N ASN A 901 -9.30 -2.65 17.75
CA ASN A 901 -8.59 -1.43 18.14
C ASN A 901 -9.08 -0.13 17.47
N LEU A 902 -10.23 -0.14 16.80
CA LEU A 902 -10.85 1.08 16.30
C LEU A 902 -11.47 1.93 17.43
N TRP A 903 -11.45 3.24 17.24
CA TRP A 903 -12.26 4.20 17.98
C TRP A 903 -13.66 4.30 17.34
N PHE A 904 -14.68 4.44 18.19
CA PHE A 904 -16.05 4.68 17.77
C PHE A 904 -16.60 5.91 18.50
N ASN A 905 -17.36 6.76 17.81
CA ASN A 905 -18.07 7.87 18.43
C ASN A 905 -19.27 7.32 19.22
N GLU A 906 -19.13 7.16 20.55
CA GLU A 906 -20.21 6.69 21.43
C GLU A 906 -21.43 7.65 21.47
N SER A 907 -21.34 8.83 20.87
CA SER A 907 -22.42 9.82 20.80
C SER A 907 -23.35 9.61 19.60
N GLU A 908 -22.94 8.83 18.60
CA GLU A 908 -23.66 8.58 17.34
C GLU A 908 -24.45 7.26 17.37
N ILE A 909 -25.56 7.18 16.61
CA ILE A 909 -26.30 5.93 16.39
C ILE A 909 -26.07 5.44 14.94
N PRO A 910 -25.27 4.37 14.73
CA PRO A 910 -24.88 3.94 13.39
C PRO A 910 -26.04 3.70 12.42
N GLY A 911 -26.02 4.37 11.26
CA GLY A 911 -26.91 4.12 10.13
C GLY A 911 -28.31 4.72 10.26
N ASN A 912 -28.50 5.75 11.10
CA ASN A 912 -29.79 6.42 11.25
C ASN A 912 -29.98 7.63 10.30
N GLY A 913 -28.90 8.15 9.69
CA GLY A 913 -28.89 9.32 8.82
C GLY A 913 -29.05 10.66 9.54
N ILE A 914 -28.56 10.76 10.78
CA ILE A 914 -28.69 11.91 11.69
C ILE A 914 -27.36 12.14 12.41
N ASP A 915 -26.85 13.36 12.29
CA ASP A 915 -25.86 13.97 13.20
C ASP A 915 -26.48 14.07 14.62
N ASP A 916 -26.27 13.04 15.45
CA ASP A 916 -26.90 12.87 16.77
C ASP A 916 -26.21 13.74 17.82
N ASP A 917 -24.88 13.88 17.74
CA ASP A 917 -24.07 14.67 18.68
C ASP A 917 -24.03 16.19 18.35
N ASN A 918 -24.43 16.56 17.12
CA ASN A 918 -24.45 17.93 16.55
C ASN A 918 -23.04 18.51 16.28
N ASN A 919 -22.06 17.66 15.96
CA ASN A 919 -20.71 18.02 15.55
C ASN A 919 -20.63 18.54 14.09
N GLY A 920 -21.66 18.27 13.27
CA GLY A 920 -21.76 18.68 11.86
C GLY A 920 -21.47 17.56 10.84
N PHE A 921 -21.22 16.35 11.30
CA PHE A 921 -20.91 15.15 10.54
C PHE A 921 -22.04 14.12 10.76
N ILE A 922 -22.53 13.47 9.70
CA ILE A 922 -23.72 12.61 9.77
C ILE A 922 -23.28 11.16 9.93
N ASP A 923 -23.67 10.51 11.03
CA ASP A 923 -23.34 9.12 11.33
C ASP A 923 -21.81 8.87 11.40
N ASP A 924 -21.00 9.77 11.98
CA ASP A 924 -19.52 9.64 12.08
C ASP A 924 -19.02 8.60 13.11
N TRP A 925 -19.85 7.59 13.39
CA TRP A 925 -19.68 6.59 14.45
C TRP A 925 -18.35 5.81 14.43
N ARG A 926 -17.60 5.85 13.33
CA ARG A 926 -16.32 5.15 13.10
C ARG A 926 -15.19 6.06 12.59
N GLY A 927 -15.36 7.38 12.70
CA GLY A 927 -14.50 8.37 12.03
C GLY A 927 -15.14 8.94 10.75
N TRP A 928 -14.36 9.75 10.03
CA TRP A 928 -14.88 10.58 8.93
C TRP A 928 -13.96 10.64 7.71
N ASP A 929 -14.56 10.70 6.51
CA ASP A 929 -13.87 10.97 5.26
C ASP A 929 -14.07 12.41 4.79
N PHE A 930 -13.00 13.20 4.80
CA PHE A 930 -12.99 14.58 4.33
C PHE A 930 -12.83 14.73 2.81
N LEU A 931 -12.53 13.67 2.06
CA LEU A 931 -12.38 13.72 0.60
C LEU A 931 -13.73 13.60 -0.11
N ASP A 932 -14.50 12.57 0.24
CA ASP A 932 -15.82 12.31 -0.34
C ASP A 932 -16.96 12.86 0.57
N ASN A 933 -16.64 13.33 1.78
CA ASN A 933 -17.52 14.01 2.76
C ASN A 933 -18.66 13.10 3.25
N ASP A 934 -18.28 11.93 3.76
CA ASP A 934 -19.18 10.95 4.36
C ASP A 934 -18.52 10.20 5.54
N ASN A 935 -19.24 9.23 6.10
CA ASN A 935 -18.83 8.43 7.24
C ASN A 935 -18.09 7.14 6.85
N ASP A 936 -17.44 7.08 5.69
CA ASP A 936 -16.63 5.94 5.25
C ASP A 936 -15.13 6.25 5.18
N PRO A 937 -14.43 6.38 6.33
CA PRO A 937 -12.98 6.61 6.37
C PRO A 937 -12.16 5.39 5.93
N LYS A 938 -12.72 4.50 5.09
CA LYS A 938 -12.02 3.32 4.60
C LYS A 938 -10.82 3.74 3.79
N ASP A 939 -9.69 3.10 4.06
CA ASP A 939 -8.51 3.25 3.21
C ASP A 939 -8.78 2.60 1.84
N THR A 940 -8.79 3.42 0.79
CA THR A 940 -9.04 2.98 -0.60
C THR A 940 -7.80 3.09 -1.47
N ASP A 941 -6.60 3.29 -0.89
CA ASP A 941 -5.37 3.41 -1.66
C ASP A 941 -4.97 2.06 -2.30
N PRO A 942 -5.08 1.91 -3.63
CA PRO A 942 -4.79 0.67 -4.34
C PRO A 942 -3.30 0.31 -4.35
N VAL A 943 -2.41 1.21 -3.92
CA VAL A 943 -0.96 0.96 -3.79
C VAL A 943 -0.65 0.17 -2.49
N GLY A 944 -1.59 0.08 -1.56
CA GLY A 944 -1.52 -0.85 -0.43
C GLY A 944 -2.21 -0.38 0.84
N GLY A 945 -2.58 0.91 0.94
CA GLY A 945 -3.22 1.47 2.11
C GLY A 945 -2.21 2.08 3.08
N HIS A 946 -1.76 3.29 2.78
CA HIS A 946 -0.74 3.98 3.60
C HIS A 946 -1.22 4.25 5.03
N GLY A 947 -2.45 4.74 5.20
CA GLY A 947 -3.04 4.95 6.53
C GLY A 947 -3.28 3.65 7.30
N THR A 948 -3.57 2.55 6.60
CA THR A 948 -3.66 1.20 7.19
C THR A 948 -2.30 0.69 7.71
N HIS A 949 -1.21 0.97 7.00
CA HIS A 949 0.16 0.65 7.45
C HIS A 949 0.57 1.48 8.67
N VAL A 950 0.25 2.77 8.64
CA VAL A 950 0.46 3.70 9.75
C VAL A 950 -0.33 3.26 11.01
N ALA A 951 -1.59 2.86 10.86
CA ALA A 951 -2.44 2.40 11.97
C ALA A 951 -1.89 1.13 12.64
N GLY A 952 -1.44 0.14 11.86
CA GLY A 952 -0.84 -1.10 12.40
C GLY A 952 0.44 -0.85 13.21
N ILE A 953 1.29 0.09 12.79
CA ILE A 953 2.49 0.47 13.57
C ILE A 953 2.10 1.08 14.93
N ILE A 954 1.01 1.84 15.00
CA ILE A 954 0.52 2.44 16.26
C ILE A 954 -0.10 1.38 17.16
N ALA A 955 -1.12 0.67 16.68
CA ALA A 955 -2.01 -0.16 17.50
C ALA A 955 -2.42 -1.49 16.85
N GLY A 956 -1.58 -2.07 15.99
CA GLY A 956 -1.69 -3.47 15.58
C GLY A 956 -1.82 -4.38 16.81
N GLU A 957 -2.72 -5.35 16.75
CA GLU A 957 -3.12 -6.11 17.93
C GLU A 957 -2.02 -7.04 18.48
N ASN A 958 -2.10 -7.34 19.77
CA ASN A 958 -1.28 -8.38 20.40
C ASN A 958 -2.04 -9.72 20.44
N ASN A 959 -2.46 -10.19 19.27
CA ASN A 959 -3.34 -11.35 19.07
C ASN A 959 -2.59 -12.63 18.62
N SER A 960 -1.27 -12.57 18.45
CA SER A 960 -0.39 -13.65 17.89
C SER A 960 -0.60 -13.95 16.39
N PHE A 961 -1.28 -13.05 15.69
CA PHE A 961 -1.42 -12.95 14.23
C PHE A 961 -0.79 -11.61 13.79
N GLY A 962 -0.70 -11.37 12.48
CA GLY A 962 -0.29 -10.09 11.91
C GLY A 962 0.97 -9.43 12.49
N VAL A 963 0.81 -8.21 13.00
CA VAL A 963 1.85 -7.39 13.63
C VAL A 963 1.34 -6.78 14.93
N THR A 964 2.22 -6.64 15.93
CA THR A 964 1.88 -5.89 17.14
C THR A 964 2.37 -4.46 17.04
N GLY A 965 1.47 -3.49 17.19
CA GLY A 965 1.78 -2.06 17.23
C GLY A 965 2.50 -1.66 18.52
N VAL A 966 3.06 -0.45 18.54
CA VAL A 966 3.76 0.08 19.73
C VAL A 966 2.84 0.19 20.95
N ALA A 967 1.57 0.53 20.73
CA ALA A 967 0.53 0.71 21.74
C ALA A 967 -0.69 -0.19 21.43
N PRO A 968 -0.59 -1.51 21.63
CA PRO A 968 -1.54 -2.51 21.09
C PRO A 968 -2.90 -2.57 21.80
N ASP A 969 -3.19 -1.69 22.77
CA ASP A 969 -4.53 -1.49 23.35
C ASP A 969 -5.05 -0.04 23.13
N ALA A 970 -4.34 0.81 22.37
CA ALA A 970 -4.80 2.16 22.02
C ALA A 970 -5.92 2.10 20.96
N LYS A 971 -6.73 3.16 20.87
CA LYS A 971 -7.84 3.24 19.90
C LYS A 971 -7.52 4.15 18.72
N ILE A 972 -7.68 3.63 17.50
CA ILE A 972 -7.42 4.33 16.25
C ILE A 972 -8.67 5.08 15.79
N MET A 973 -8.62 6.41 15.80
CA MET A 973 -9.62 7.26 15.15
C MET A 973 -9.22 7.43 13.68
N ALA A 974 -9.94 6.77 12.79
CA ALA A 974 -9.68 6.78 11.34
C ALA A 974 -10.21 8.07 10.70
N ILE A 975 -9.32 8.83 10.04
CA ILE A 975 -9.68 10.07 9.36
C ILE A 975 -9.05 10.07 7.96
N ARG A 976 -9.89 9.97 6.93
CA ARG A 976 -9.44 10.02 5.53
C ARG A 976 -9.35 11.48 5.09
N SER A 977 -8.13 11.93 4.81
CA SER A 977 -7.81 13.31 4.38
C SER A 977 -6.81 13.36 3.23
N LEU A 978 -6.25 12.22 2.80
CA LEU A 978 -5.31 12.10 1.69
C LEU A 978 -5.85 11.16 0.60
N GLY A 979 -5.80 11.57 -0.67
CA GLY A 979 -5.92 10.63 -1.79
C GLY A 979 -4.58 9.92 -2.05
N ILE A 980 -4.53 9.06 -3.07
CA ILE A 980 -3.37 8.17 -3.37
C ILE A 980 -2.00 8.88 -3.33
N PHE A 981 -1.91 10.15 -3.78
CA PHE A 981 -0.63 10.87 -3.87
C PHE A 981 -0.60 12.29 -3.27
N ARG A 982 -1.72 12.82 -2.76
CA ARG A 982 -1.76 14.13 -2.05
C ARG A 982 -3.00 14.26 -1.16
N GLY A 983 -2.94 15.19 -0.21
CA GLY A 983 -4.13 15.83 0.35
C GLY A 983 -4.39 17.21 -0.26
N GLU A 984 -5.57 17.77 0.00
CA GLU A 984 -5.86 19.20 -0.15
C GLU A 984 -5.88 19.87 1.24
N GLU A 985 -5.78 21.20 1.29
CA GLU A 985 -5.69 22.00 2.52
C GLU A 985 -6.91 21.86 3.44
N ASP A 986 -8.11 21.92 2.85
CA ASP A 986 -9.39 21.82 3.55
C ASP A 986 -9.56 20.46 4.25
N PRO A 987 -9.38 19.29 3.59
CA PRO A 987 -9.45 17.98 4.24
C PRO A 987 -8.47 17.77 5.39
N ILE A 988 -7.22 18.22 5.27
CA ILE A 988 -6.20 18.06 6.32
C ILE A 988 -6.55 18.95 7.52
N THR A 989 -6.94 20.20 7.26
CA THR A 989 -7.34 21.17 8.30
C THR A 989 -8.61 20.73 9.02
N GLY A 990 -9.59 20.18 8.28
CA GLY A 990 -10.81 19.59 8.81
C GLY A 990 -10.51 18.38 9.70
N GLY A 991 -9.72 17.43 9.20
CA GLY A 991 -9.32 16.23 9.94
C GLY A 991 -8.60 16.52 11.25
N ILE A 992 -7.67 17.49 11.27
CA ILE A 992 -6.96 17.87 12.51
C ILE A 992 -7.93 18.46 13.54
N ARG A 993 -8.92 19.26 13.11
CA ARG A 993 -9.91 19.85 14.01
C ARG A 993 -10.88 18.79 14.54
N TYR A 994 -11.41 17.95 13.66
CA TYR A 994 -12.27 16.83 14.00
C TYR A 994 -11.60 15.91 15.02
N ALA A 995 -10.32 15.57 14.85
CA ALA A 995 -9.58 14.74 15.80
C ALA A 995 -9.56 15.34 17.21
N VAL A 996 -9.27 16.63 17.32
CA VAL A 996 -9.25 17.36 18.60
C VAL A 996 -10.63 17.43 19.23
N ASP A 997 -11.64 17.80 18.43
CA ASP A 997 -13.00 18.07 18.91
C ASP A 997 -13.72 16.76 19.31
N ASN A 998 -13.37 15.62 18.69
CA ASN A 998 -13.82 14.27 19.06
C ASN A 998 -12.91 13.55 20.07
N GLY A 999 -11.94 14.25 20.68
CA GLY A 999 -11.22 13.76 21.86
C GLY A 999 -10.04 12.82 21.60
N ALA A 1000 -9.34 12.98 20.48
CA ALA A 1000 -8.03 12.34 20.31
C ALA A 1000 -6.99 12.91 21.29
N ASP A 1001 -6.22 12.03 21.95
CA ASP A 1001 -5.10 12.42 22.81
C ASP A 1001 -3.81 12.67 22.00
N VAL A 1002 -3.68 11.96 20.88
CA VAL A 1002 -2.53 12.00 19.97
C VAL A 1002 -3.02 12.06 18.52
N ILE A 1003 -2.35 12.84 17.67
CA ILE A 1003 -2.57 12.90 16.23
C ILE A 1003 -1.28 12.49 15.53
N ASN A 1004 -1.36 11.52 14.61
CA ASN A 1004 -0.29 11.17 13.70
C ASN A 1004 -0.52 11.82 12.32
N LEU A 1005 0.45 12.62 11.87
CA LEU A 1005 0.51 13.25 10.55
C LEU A 1005 1.67 12.68 9.74
N SER A 1006 1.41 11.60 8.98
CA SER A 1006 2.39 11.00 8.05
C SER A 1006 2.36 11.68 6.68
N LEU A 1007 2.33 13.02 6.67
CA LEU A 1007 2.21 13.89 5.51
C LEU A 1007 3.18 15.07 5.56
N GLY A 1008 3.47 15.69 4.42
CA GLY A 1008 4.30 16.90 4.39
C GLY A 1008 4.29 17.66 3.05
N SER A 1009 4.61 18.95 3.11
CA SER A 1009 4.73 19.85 1.96
C SER A 1009 5.96 20.75 2.02
N GLN A 1010 6.48 21.13 0.84
CA GLN A 1010 7.49 22.19 0.72
C GLN A 1010 6.85 23.57 0.95
N GLY A 1011 7.15 24.18 2.10
CA GLY A 1011 6.63 25.49 2.51
C GLY A 1011 5.44 25.41 3.47
N GLU A 1012 5.30 26.47 4.28
CA GLU A 1012 4.28 26.56 5.33
C GLU A 1012 2.90 26.86 4.72
N ASN A 1013 1.92 26.02 5.05
CA ASN A 1013 0.51 26.34 4.87
C ASN A 1013 -0.04 26.97 6.18
N PRO A 1014 -0.53 28.23 6.16
CA PRO A 1014 -1.00 28.90 7.38
C PRO A 1014 -2.21 28.25 8.06
N GLU A 1015 -3.10 27.59 7.32
CA GLU A 1015 -4.35 27.03 7.87
C GLU A 1015 -4.09 25.67 8.53
N ILE A 1016 -3.28 24.81 7.91
CA ILE A 1016 -2.74 23.59 8.53
C ILE A 1016 -1.92 23.95 9.77
N SER A 1017 -1.03 24.96 9.69
CA SER A 1017 -0.29 25.45 10.86
C SER A 1017 -1.20 25.95 11.98
N ALA A 1018 -2.33 26.60 11.65
CA ALA A 1018 -3.32 27.03 12.64
C ALA A 1018 -4.11 25.85 13.23
N ALA A 1019 -4.32 24.76 12.48
CA ALA A 1019 -4.93 23.53 12.98
C ALA A 1019 -3.99 22.76 13.93
N VAL A 1020 -2.69 22.65 13.60
CA VAL A 1020 -1.69 22.05 14.50
C VAL A 1020 -1.54 22.88 15.79
N ARG A 1021 -1.58 24.22 15.70
CA ARG A 1021 -1.65 25.10 16.88
C ARG A 1021 -2.93 24.87 17.70
N TYR A 1022 -4.08 24.70 17.05
CA TYR A 1022 -5.35 24.39 17.73
C TYR A 1022 -5.31 23.06 18.51
N ALA A 1023 -4.70 22.02 17.94
CA ALA A 1023 -4.47 20.75 18.63
C ALA A 1023 -3.58 20.92 19.87
N ASN A 1024 -2.45 21.63 19.71
CA ASN A 1024 -1.51 21.91 20.81
C ASN A 1024 -2.16 22.76 21.93
N GLU A 1025 -2.95 23.78 21.58
CA GLU A 1025 -3.70 24.63 22.53
C GLU A 1025 -4.77 23.86 23.33
N ASN A 1026 -5.33 22.77 22.76
CA ASN A 1026 -6.26 21.87 23.44
C ASN A 1026 -5.58 20.69 24.17
N GLY A 1027 -4.24 20.60 24.12
CA GLY A 1027 -3.48 19.59 24.87
C GLY A 1027 -3.22 18.28 24.13
N VAL A 1028 -3.51 18.21 22.83
CA VAL A 1028 -3.33 17.02 21.98
C VAL A 1028 -1.88 16.95 21.46
N VAL A 1029 -1.27 15.77 21.55
CA VAL A 1029 0.10 15.54 21.06
C VAL A 1029 0.08 15.39 19.54
N VAL A 1030 0.78 16.26 18.80
CA VAL A 1030 0.86 16.16 17.33
C VAL A 1030 2.23 15.64 16.91
N VAL A 1031 2.24 14.51 16.20
CA VAL A 1031 3.43 13.80 15.72
C VAL A 1031 3.49 13.87 14.20
N MET A 1032 4.62 14.30 13.65
CA MET A 1032 4.75 14.72 12.25
C MET A 1032 5.97 14.07 11.58
N ALA A 1033 5.78 13.43 10.43
CA ALA A 1033 6.87 12.86 9.63
C ALA A 1033 7.80 13.97 9.09
N SER A 1034 9.12 13.84 9.26
CA SER A 1034 10.06 14.91 8.86
C SER A 1034 10.30 15.05 7.36
N GLY A 1035 9.86 14.08 6.56
CA GLY A 1035 10.01 14.03 5.10
C GLY A 1035 11.19 13.16 4.64
N ASN A 1036 11.17 12.81 3.35
CA ASN A 1036 11.98 11.73 2.78
C ASN A 1036 13.02 12.23 1.74
N ASP A 1037 13.46 13.48 1.87
CA ASP A 1037 14.38 14.16 0.94
C ASP A 1037 15.86 14.14 1.41
N GLY A 1038 16.19 13.32 2.40
CA GLY A 1038 17.58 13.03 2.76
C GLY A 1038 18.28 12.21 1.67
N LEU A 1039 19.62 12.28 1.64
CA LEU A 1039 20.43 11.34 0.86
C LEU A 1039 21.76 11.01 1.55
N SER A 1040 22.33 9.85 1.18
CA SER A 1040 23.66 9.39 1.59
C SER A 1040 24.80 9.80 0.64
N ALA A 1041 25.96 10.12 1.23
CA ALA A 1041 27.32 10.14 0.66
C ALA A 1041 27.63 10.93 -0.65
N ILE A 1042 28.02 12.20 -0.48
CA ILE A 1042 29.23 12.77 -1.10
C ILE A 1042 30.09 13.35 0.02
N SER A 1043 31.41 13.18 -0.09
CA SER A 1043 32.41 13.65 0.89
C SER A 1043 32.31 15.17 1.10
N GLY A 1044 31.84 15.61 2.27
CA GLY A 1044 31.82 17.03 2.61
C GLY A 1044 30.71 17.54 3.52
N GLY A 1045 29.95 16.70 4.25
CA GLY A 1045 29.07 17.10 5.38
C GLY A 1045 27.90 18.07 5.12
N GLN A 1046 27.84 18.71 3.94
CA GLN A 1046 26.95 19.81 3.60
C GLN A 1046 25.62 19.33 3.02
N ARG A 1047 24.84 18.60 3.81
CA ARG A 1047 23.45 18.27 3.47
C ARG A 1047 22.49 18.89 4.46
N PHE A 1048 21.53 19.63 3.93
CA PHE A 1048 20.40 20.19 4.64
C PHE A 1048 19.18 19.55 4.03
N SER A 1049 18.38 18.90 4.87
CA SER A 1049 16.99 18.56 4.55
C SER A 1049 16.23 19.77 4.08
N GLN A 1050 15.31 19.57 3.14
CA GLN A 1050 14.33 20.61 2.85
C GLN A 1050 13.44 20.82 4.09
N LYS A 1051 13.02 22.06 4.35
CA LYS A 1051 12.08 22.35 5.44
C LYS A 1051 10.68 21.89 5.04
N VAL A 1052 10.24 20.78 5.60
CA VAL A 1052 8.92 20.19 5.38
C VAL A 1052 7.95 20.64 6.47
N TYR A 1053 6.78 21.11 6.07
CA TYR A 1053 5.67 21.43 6.99
C TYR A 1053 4.61 20.32 6.89
N PRO A 1054 3.91 19.97 7.99
CA PRO A 1054 3.88 20.68 9.27
C PRO A 1054 5.07 20.38 10.20
N ALA A 1055 5.92 19.37 9.92
CA ALA A 1055 7.00 18.95 10.83
C ALA A 1055 7.96 20.07 11.30
N GLN A 1056 8.26 21.07 10.46
CA GLN A 1056 9.06 22.23 10.84
C GLN A 1056 8.44 23.07 11.98
N LEU A 1057 7.14 22.93 12.27
CA LEU A 1057 6.51 23.54 13.45
C LEU A 1057 7.07 22.99 14.76
N ALA A 1058 7.78 21.86 14.78
CA ALA A 1058 8.45 21.31 15.97
C ALA A 1058 9.54 22.22 16.57
N SER A 1059 9.95 23.32 15.91
CA SER A 1059 10.73 24.39 16.56
C SER A 1059 9.89 25.27 17.50
N GLU A 1060 8.57 25.07 17.53
CA GLU A 1060 7.61 25.80 18.35
C GLU A 1060 6.65 24.88 19.13
N ILE A 1061 6.10 23.84 18.48
CA ILE A 1061 5.05 22.95 19.00
C ILE A 1061 5.07 21.55 18.34
N GLY A 1062 4.63 20.51 19.05
CA GLY A 1062 4.54 19.15 18.52
C GLY A 1062 5.88 18.43 18.40
N LEU A 1063 5.90 17.29 17.72
CA LEU A 1063 7.06 16.41 17.55
C LEU A 1063 7.32 16.14 16.06
N ALA A 1064 8.55 16.34 15.61
CA ALA A 1064 9.03 15.94 14.28
C ALA A 1064 9.82 14.63 14.36
N VAL A 1065 9.62 13.73 13.39
CA VAL A 1065 10.15 12.36 13.47
C VAL A 1065 10.91 11.98 12.20
N GLY A 1066 12.21 11.67 12.38
CA GLY A 1066 13.05 11.07 11.36
C GLY A 1066 13.15 9.55 11.44
N ALA A 1067 13.66 8.91 10.39
CA ALA A 1067 13.80 7.45 10.30
C ALA A 1067 15.21 6.93 10.63
N VAL A 1068 15.27 5.77 11.29
CA VAL A 1068 16.46 4.90 11.37
C VAL A 1068 16.23 3.55 10.70
N GLU A 1069 17.32 2.89 10.34
CA GLU A 1069 17.36 1.52 9.82
C GLU A 1069 17.59 0.49 10.95
N LYS A 1070 17.54 -0.81 10.62
CA LYS A 1070 17.67 -1.93 11.57
C LYS A 1070 18.99 -1.97 12.36
N ASN A 1071 20.04 -1.37 11.83
CA ASN A 1071 21.34 -1.19 12.49
C ASN A 1071 21.40 0.05 13.41
N LYS A 1072 20.27 0.74 13.60
CA LYS A 1072 20.10 2.03 14.29
C LYS A 1072 20.85 3.22 13.66
N ALA A 1073 21.44 3.06 12.48
CA ALA A 1073 21.94 4.19 11.72
C ALA A 1073 20.77 5.04 11.20
N ILE A 1074 20.98 6.35 11.10
CA ILE A 1074 20.02 7.26 10.47
C ILE A 1074 19.79 6.84 9.01
N ALA A 1075 18.52 6.75 8.59
CA ALA A 1075 18.18 6.36 7.23
C ALA A 1075 18.78 7.35 6.22
N ASP A 1076 19.16 6.86 5.05
CA ASP A 1076 19.65 7.72 3.97
C ASP A 1076 18.60 8.74 3.52
N PHE A 1077 17.35 8.31 3.33
CA PHE A 1077 16.25 9.16 2.88
C PHE A 1077 15.68 10.13 3.94
N THR A 1078 15.92 9.97 5.24
CA THR A 1078 15.23 10.85 6.21
C THR A 1078 15.75 12.28 6.12
N ASN A 1079 14.83 13.24 6.10
CA ASN A 1079 15.20 14.62 6.41
C ASN A 1079 15.88 14.68 7.78
N ARG A 1080 16.79 15.65 7.96
CA ARG A 1080 17.61 15.86 9.15
C ARG A 1080 17.00 16.92 10.06
N ALA A 1081 17.37 16.89 11.35
CA ALA A 1081 16.85 17.84 12.34
C ALA A 1081 17.25 19.31 12.08
N GLY A 1082 18.39 19.54 11.42
CA GLY A 1082 18.92 20.88 11.14
C GLY A 1082 19.49 21.57 12.39
N SER A 1083 20.02 22.78 12.19
CA SER A 1083 20.74 23.53 13.24
C SER A 1083 19.85 24.41 14.12
N THR A 1084 18.60 24.64 13.71
CA THR A 1084 17.58 25.26 14.57
C THR A 1084 17.08 24.17 15.52
N PRO A 1085 17.17 24.35 16.85
CA PRO A 1085 16.68 23.34 17.79
C PRO A 1085 15.16 23.18 17.66
N GLN A 1086 14.71 21.93 17.64
CA GLN A 1086 13.31 21.55 17.52
C GLN A 1086 13.06 20.25 18.29
N ASN A 1087 11.81 20.00 18.66
CA ASN A 1087 11.31 18.77 19.25
C ASN A 1087 11.40 17.61 18.24
N TYR A 1088 12.63 17.18 17.94
CA TYR A 1088 12.94 16.21 16.89
C TYR A 1088 13.59 14.97 17.49
N VAL A 1089 13.06 13.81 17.13
CA VAL A 1089 13.60 12.49 17.47
C VAL A 1089 13.67 11.63 16.22
N VAL A 1090 14.41 10.52 16.29
CA VAL A 1090 14.37 9.48 15.25
C VAL A 1090 13.75 8.19 15.79
N ALA A 1091 13.08 7.45 14.92
CA ALA A 1091 12.39 6.20 15.21
C ALA A 1091 12.53 5.21 14.03
N PRO A 1092 12.23 3.91 14.21
CA PRO A 1092 12.32 2.91 13.13
C PRO A 1092 11.47 3.31 11.92
N GLY A 1093 12.09 3.39 10.73
CA GLY A 1093 11.38 3.86 9.53
C GLY A 1093 11.85 3.30 8.20
N LYS A 1094 12.82 2.38 8.18
CA LYS A 1094 13.26 1.66 6.97
C LYS A 1094 13.14 0.15 7.18
N GLU A 1095 12.58 -0.57 6.20
CA GLU A 1095 12.21 -1.98 6.36
C GLU A 1095 11.28 -2.20 7.58
N VAL A 1096 10.19 -1.44 7.65
CA VAL A 1096 9.16 -1.57 8.69
C VAL A 1096 8.00 -2.41 8.16
N TYR A 1097 7.73 -3.54 8.80
CA TYR A 1097 6.63 -4.44 8.46
C TYR A 1097 5.34 -4.01 9.15
N SER A 1098 4.24 -3.86 8.40
CA SER A 1098 2.92 -3.57 8.96
C SER A 1098 1.78 -3.96 8.01
N SER A 1099 0.54 -3.77 8.48
CA SER A 1099 -0.74 -4.06 7.81
C SER A 1099 -0.96 -3.27 6.52
N LEU A 1100 -1.77 -3.83 5.62
CA LEU A 1100 -2.15 -3.30 4.31
C LEU A 1100 -3.57 -3.77 3.97
N LEU A 1101 -4.21 -3.13 2.98
CA LEU A 1101 -5.58 -3.47 2.57
C LEU A 1101 -5.77 -4.97 2.28
N SER A 1102 -6.95 -5.48 2.62
CA SER A 1102 -7.35 -6.88 2.35
C SER A 1102 -6.49 -7.93 3.08
N ASP A 1103 -6.31 -7.75 4.38
CA ASP A 1103 -5.64 -8.67 5.31
C ASP A 1103 -4.17 -8.96 4.94
N ARG A 1104 -3.48 -7.99 4.33
CA ARG A 1104 -2.10 -8.13 3.85
C ARG A 1104 -1.11 -7.40 4.75
N TYR A 1105 0.18 -7.68 4.57
CA TYR A 1105 1.27 -7.04 5.30
C TYR A 1105 2.51 -6.95 4.40
N ASP A 1106 3.26 -5.84 4.47
CA ASP A 1106 4.55 -5.70 3.76
C ASP A 1106 5.52 -4.72 4.43
N PHE A 1107 6.78 -4.73 3.98
CA PHE A 1107 7.87 -3.87 4.43
C PHE A 1107 7.89 -2.55 3.67
N TRP A 1108 7.56 -1.44 4.33
CA TRP A 1108 7.64 -0.10 3.75
C TRP A 1108 8.80 0.71 4.37
N GLU A 1109 9.19 1.80 3.70
CA GLU A 1109 10.20 2.75 4.17
C GLU A 1109 9.75 4.20 4.02
N GLY A 1110 9.95 4.99 5.07
CA GLY A 1110 9.61 6.40 5.12
C GLY A 1110 9.60 6.95 6.54
N THR A 1111 9.72 8.27 6.67
CA THR A 1111 9.40 8.98 7.92
C THR A 1111 7.93 8.82 8.32
N SER A 1112 7.06 8.52 7.35
CA SER A 1112 5.68 8.04 7.55
C SER A 1112 5.55 6.77 8.38
N MET A 1113 6.57 5.90 8.41
CA MET A 1113 6.63 4.70 9.27
C MET A 1113 7.31 5.00 10.60
N ALA A 1114 8.13 6.05 10.68
CA ALA A 1114 8.79 6.50 11.91
C ALA A 1114 7.84 7.30 12.83
N ALA A 1115 7.04 8.22 12.27
CA ALA A 1115 6.03 8.99 13.00
C ALA A 1115 5.06 8.13 13.85
N PRO A 1116 4.42 7.06 13.32
CA PRO A 1116 3.50 6.24 14.11
C PRO A 1116 4.16 5.51 15.28
N HIS A 1117 5.46 5.19 15.22
CA HIS A 1117 6.17 4.66 16.39
C HIS A 1117 6.17 5.69 17.54
N ILE A 1118 6.36 6.98 17.25
CA ILE A 1118 6.32 8.05 18.26
C ILE A 1118 4.90 8.33 18.75
N ALA A 1119 3.90 8.25 17.87
CA ALA A 1119 2.49 8.35 18.27
C ALA A 1119 2.11 7.22 19.26
N GLY A 1120 2.54 5.99 18.99
CA GLY A 1120 2.41 4.87 19.92
C GLY A 1120 3.18 5.08 21.24
N VAL A 1121 4.41 5.62 21.21
CA VAL A 1121 5.15 5.96 22.45
C VAL A 1121 4.43 7.03 23.27
N ALA A 1122 3.85 8.05 22.64
CA ALA A 1122 3.03 9.05 23.32
C ALA A 1122 1.81 8.38 24.00
N ALA A 1123 1.13 7.45 23.32
CA ALA A 1123 0.03 6.69 23.90
C ALA A 1123 0.47 5.79 25.07
N LEU A 1124 1.65 5.15 25.00
CA LEU A 1124 2.22 4.41 26.13
C LEU A 1124 2.45 5.33 27.35
N ILE A 1125 3.01 6.53 27.15
CA ILE A 1125 3.25 7.52 28.21
C ILE A 1125 1.93 8.01 28.85
N ILE A 1126 0.94 8.37 28.03
CA ILE A 1126 -0.36 8.87 28.50
C ILE A 1126 -1.12 7.75 29.26
N SER A 1127 -1.12 6.52 28.74
CA SER A 1127 -1.75 5.38 29.43
C SER A 1127 -1.08 5.06 30.79
N ALA A 1128 0.22 5.33 30.92
CA ALA A 1128 0.96 5.13 32.16
C ALA A 1128 0.76 6.26 33.19
N ASN A 1129 0.57 7.50 32.74
CA ASN A 1129 0.26 8.63 33.61
C ASN A 1129 -0.65 9.68 32.94
N PRO A 1130 -1.98 9.52 33.01
CA PRO A 1130 -2.95 10.43 32.39
C PRO A 1130 -3.09 11.80 33.09
N ASN A 1131 -2.21 12.13 34.04
CA ASN A 1131 -2.16 13.45 34.68
C ASN A 1131 -1.05 14.34 34.08
N LEU A 1132 -0.27 13.83 33.14
CA LEU A 1132 0.72 14.61 32.40
C LEU A 1132 0.00 15.57 31.45
N ASN A 1133 0.49 16.81 31.36
CA ASN A 1133 0.10 17.69 30.26
C ASN A 1133 0.98 17.42 29.02
N LEU A 1134 0.49 17.85 27.86
CA LEU A 1134 1.17 17.83 26.56
C LEU A 1134 2.68 18.08 26.62
N ALA A 1135 3.09 19.22 27.18
CA ALA A 1135 4.49 19.60 27.26
C ALA A 1135 5.32 18.62 28.12
N GLN A 1136 4.73 17.96 29.13
CA GLN A 1136 5.42 16.91 29.88
C GLN A 1136 5.60 15.63 29.05
N VAL A 1137 4.63 15.27 28.21
CA VAL A 1137 4.73 14.11 27.30
C VAL A 1137 5.81 14.36 26.24
N GLU A 1138 5.79 15.53 25.58
CA GLU A 1138 6.81 15.93 24.61
C GLU A 1138 8.22 15.95 25.25
N ASN A 1139 8.35 16.54 26.44
CA ASN A 1139 9.64 16.58 27.16
C ASN A 1139 10.12 15.19 27.61
N LEU A 1140 9.24 14.25 27.95
CA LEU A 1140 9.65 12.87 28.25
C LEU A 1140 10.22 12.21 26.99
N ILE A 1141 9.55 12.33 25.85
CA ILE A 1141 10.02 11.77 24.57
C ILE A 1141 11.38 12.35 24.16
N THR A 1142 11.58 13.67 24.27
CA THR A 1142 12.84 14.32 23.84
C THR A 1142 13.97 14.17 24.85
N SER A 1143 13.70 14.20 26.17
CA SER A 1143 14.75 14.12 27.18
C SER A 1143 15.23 12.70 27.51
N THR A 1144 14.46 11.67 27.17
CA THR A 1144 14.88 10.27 27.30
C THR A 1144 15.25 9.59 25.98
N ALA A 1145 15.15 10.28 24.84
CA ALA A 1145 15.78 9.84 23.61
C ALA A 1145 17.29 9.62 23.84
N ASN A 1146 17.87 8.65 23.15
CA ASN A 1146 19.25 8.24 23.30
C ASN A 1146 20.12 8.86 22.18
N PRO A 1147 20.85 9.96 22.46
CA PRO A 1147 21.83 10.52 21.52
C PRO A 1147 23.16 9.76 21.58
N PHE A 1148 23.51 9.12 22.71
CA PHE A 1148 24.83 8.51 22.94
C PHE A 1148 25.06 7.24 22.14
N GLY A 1149 23.98 6.52 21.82
CA GLY A 1149 24.03 5.41 20.87
C GLY A 1149 24.43 5.85 19.46
N LEU A 1150 24.40 7.14 19.10
CA LEU A 1150 24.65 7.64 17.75
C LEU A 1150 25.87 8.57 17.72
N THR A 1151 26.84 8.26 16.85
CA THR A 1151 27.97 9.15 16.54
C THR A 1151 27.49 10.46 15.90
N GLU A 1152 28.37 11.47 15.82
CA GLU A 1152 28.03 12.77 15.21
C GLU A 1152 27.49 12.66 13.77
N ASN A 1153 27.85 11.59 13.04
CA ASN A 1153 27.36 11.28 11.69
C ASN A 1153 26.07 10.40 11.66
N GLY A 1154 25.42 10.16 12.80
CA GLY A 1154 24.21 9.34 12.91
C GLY A 1154 24.43 7.82 12.74
N ILE A 1155 25.66 7.32 12.85
CA ILE A 1155 26.00 5.89 12.84
C ILE A 1155 26.08 5.37 14.28
N PHE A 1156 25.55 4.19 14.59
CA PHE A 1156 25.54 3.65 15.95
C PHE A 1156 26.95 3.36 16.49
N ASP A 1157 27.28 3.75 17.73
CA ASP A 1157 28.56 3.39 18.38
C ASP A 1157 28.48 1.98 19.01
N PRO A 1158 29.23 0.99 18.51
CA PRO A 1158 29.17 -0.38 19.03
C PRO A 1158 29.86 -0.57 20.40
N LEU A 1159 30.43 0.47 21.02
CA LEU A 1159 31.20 0.34 22.27
C LEU A 1159 30.36 0.41 23.57
N GLU A 1160 29.05 0.69 23.50
CA GLU A 1160 28.14 0.73 24.67
C GLU A 1160 27.25 -0.52 24.85
N LEU A 1161 27.55 -1.65 24.17
CA LEU A 1161 26.87 -2.95 24.33
C LEU A 1161 27.64 -3.95 25.23
#